data_AF-A0AAE0N6Q8-F1
#
_entry.id   AF-A0AAE0N6Q8-F1
#
_cell.length_a   1.000
_cell.length_b   1.000
_cell.length_c   1.000
_cell.angle_alpha   90.00
_cell.angle_beta   90.00
_cell.angle_gamma   90.00
#
_symmetry.space_group_name_H-M   'P 1'
#
loop_
_entity.id
_entity.type
_entity.pdbx_description
1 polymer ?
#
loop_
_entity_poly.entity_id
_entity_poly.type
_entity_poly.pdbx_seq_one_letter_code
_entity_poly.pdbx_strand_id
1 'polypeptide(L)'
;MPSPLSTIERIGLTTVHESDKPVVEFFASRFPYYVSTGADVFYKSIVFVHGFNGHPERTRTHKRSNDDPRSRSGDLETVERPSKLRKVNPFRQATKQDGNSDRNKEVYWPRDLLPETVDGARVLTFGYNASVRHRSEGSGDHNTVYGFAWELLCCLGDAREQEGATHRPLLFVAHSLGGIIAKEALRQAKAKCASPPNAHLGSIFSSTIGIVFFGTPHRGADPRGPLHHVAEKAIRAAGWTADKKVVETLLPNSECLKELCDEFPLLASEMKWNIVSFRETRGMSILGGDKVVDDASACLGDSTLETVRDIESDHRDMCRFSGLDDPRYRKVVAAIRRIVQPASVENAVHRELLNPGRELTGRDSDSTLNTPTRCVQPAYTDNGARQEQAKPGPGLKNSETAMNTPTLPTQQQKELIEGLRFKQMDARLLTLKTAEAKTCRWLLKNEHYRDWTDAEKLTDHHGFFWIKGKPGTGKSTMMKFLFLEAKKAMRGSLVLSFFFNARGEDLEKSTSGLYRALLLQLIEKAPETRTILDYYGPSGFSAIKENGWQNETLREAFAMALAKLGGRRVVCFIDALDECPEDDVRDMVSFFEELGDLEKEAEFRVCFSSRHYPEIGIRTGLQLSLELEQEHTADVSLYVDTHLKLGNDPCAEDIKAEILRKSSNIFLWVVLVIPILNKEFDRGRIKALKKKLIESLLVCTTYSSTY
;
A
#
# COMPACT_ATOMS: atom_id res chain seq x y z
N MET A 1 -21.78 14.44 -55.67
CA MET A 1 -22.01 13.86 -54.33
C MET A 1 -20.66 13.63 -53.69
N PRO A 2 -20.18 14.47 -52.76
CA PRO A 2 -18.92 14.25 -52.07
C PRO A 2 -19.08 13.18 -50.98
N SER A 3 -18.00 12.41 -50.76
CA SER A 3 -17.86 11.33 -49.77
C SER A 3 -18.07 11.80 -48.32
N PRO A 4 -18.70 11.00 -47.44
CA PRO A 4 -18.80 11.34 -46.04
C PRO A 4 -17.45 11.05 -45.35
N LEU A 5 -16.73 12.13 -45.04
CA LEU A 5 -15.56 12.14 -44.17
C LEU A 5 -15.92 11.60 -42.77
N SER A 6 -15.09 10.70 -42.25
CA SER A 6 -15.11 10.24 -40.86
C SER A 6 -14.92 11.43 -39.91
N THR A 7 -16.01 11.88 -39.30
CA THR A 7 -15.94 12.93 -38.28
C THR A 7 -15.70 12.24 -36.93
N ILE A 8 -14.48 12.39 -36.40
CA ILE A 8 -14.11 12.02 -35.04
C ILE A 8 -14.72 13.07 -34.12
N GLU A 9 -15.72 12.71 -33.32
CA GLU A 9 -16.15 13.56 -32.21
C GLU A 9 -15.17 13.39 -31.05
N ARG A 10 -14.30 14.40 -30.88
CA ARG A 10 -13.63 14.68 -29.61
C ARG A 10 -14.70 15.13 -28.62
N ILE A 11 -15.04 14.29 -27.66
CA ILE A 11 -15.79 14.73 -26.48
C ILE A 11 -14.76 15.39 -25.55
N GLY A 12 -14.53 16.69 -25.76
CA GLY A 12 -13.57 17.48 -25.00
C GLY A 12 -14.21 18.23 -23.85
N LEU A 13 -13.59 18.17 -22.67
CA LEU A 13 -13.47 19.36 -21.81
C LEU A 13 -12.26 20.18 -22.33
N THR A 14 -12.45 21.50 -22.39
CA THR A 14 -11.87 22.43 -23.36
C THR A 14 -10.38 22.79 -23.20
N THR A 15 -9.83 23.26 -24.32
CA THR A 15 -8.49 23.77 -24.66
C THR A 15 -7.94 24.95 -23.85
N VAL A 16 -6.64 24.91 -23.52
CA VAL A 16 -5.68 26.02 -23.71
C VAL A 16 -4.34 25.43 -24.12
N HIS A 17 -3.70 26.04 -25.12
CA HIS A 17 -2.34 25.74 -25.59
C HIS A 17 -1.33 25.62 -24.45
N GLU A 18 -0.78 24.43 -24.23
CA GLU A 18 0.66 24.14 -24.04
C GLU A 18 0.82 22.63 -23.80
N SER A 19 1.78 22.04 -24.49
CA SER A 19 2.27 20.67 -24.30
C SER A 19 2.61 20.42 -22.83
N ASP A 20 2.12 19.30 -22.25
CA ASP A 20 2.55 18.67 -20.98
C ASP A 20 1.45 18.40 -19.91
N LYS A 21 0.21 18.04 -20.28
CA LYS A 21 -0.78 17.46 -19.31
C LYS A 21 -1.02 15.96 -19.53
N PRO A 22 -1.34 15.16 -18.48
CA PRO A 22 -1.78 13.78 -18.65
C PRO A 22 -3.01 13.74 -19.57
N VAL A 23 -2.90 12.96 -20.64
CA VAL A 23 -3.95 12.85 -21.65
C VAL A 23 -4.80 11.64 -21.31
N VAL A 24 -5.99 11.87 -20.77
CA VAL A 24 -7.07 10.87 -20.77
C VAL A 24 -7.67 10.90 -22.18
N GLU A 25 -7.22 9.99 -23.05
CA GLU A 25 -7.75 9.84 -24.41
C GLU A 25 -8.67 8.60 -24.47
N PHE A 26 -9.97 8.87 -24.64
CA PHE A 26 -10.98 7.84 -24.86
C PHE A 26 -11.23 7.65 -26.36
N PHE A 27 -10.93 6.46 -26.88
CA PHE A 27 -11.27 6.08 -28.26
C PHE A 27 -12.46 5.11 -28.22
N ALA A 28 -13.62 5.54 -28.73
CA ALA A 28 -14.70 4.63 -29.09
C ALA A 28 -14.59 4.31 -30.59
N SER A 29 -14.44 3.05 -30.96
CA SER A 29 -14.65 2.62 -32.35
C SER A 29 -16.14 2.77 -32.67
N ARG A 30 -16.51 3.69 -33.58
CA ARG A 30 -17.84 3.66 -34.20
C ARG A 30 -17.87 2.48 -35.15
N PHE A 31 -18.67 1.46 -34.83
CA PHE A 31 -19.11 0.50 -35.83
C PHE A 31 -20.07 1.20 -36.80
N PRO A 32 -19.93 1.03 -38.12
CA PRO A 32 -20.97 1.42 -39.04
C PRO A 32 -22.16 0.47 -38.86
N TYR A 33 -23.35 1.05 -38.68
CA TYR A 33 -24.67 0.41 -38.55
C TYR A 33 -25.03 -0.21 -37.18
N TYR A 34 -25.62 0.60 -36.29
CA TYR A 34 -27.05 0.52 -35.96
C TYR A 34 -27.42 1.77 -35.14
N VAL A 35 -28.36 2.57 -35.65
CA VAL A 35 -29.02 3.62 -34.85
C VAL A 35 -29.96 2.88 -33.89
N SER A 36 -29.56 2.76 -32.63
CA SER A 36 -30.49 2.53 -31.54
C SER A 36 -30.14 3.51 -30.42
N THR A 37 -31.10 4.37 -30.11
CA THR A 37 -31.09 5.26 -28.97
C THR A 37 -31.08 4.43 -27.69
N GLY A 38 -29.95 4.36 -26.99
CA GLY A 38 -29.86 3.74 -25.66
C GLY A 38 -28.48 3.15 -25.37
N ALA A 39 -27.99 3.37 -24.15
CA ALA A 39 -26.72 2.85 -23.66
C ALA A 39 -26.69 1.30 -23.68
N ASP A 40 -25.90 0.69 -24.58
CA ASP A 40 -25.07 -0.54 -24.38
C ASP A 40 -24.67 -1.17 -25.73
N VAL A 41 -23.74 -0.55 -26.46
CA VAL A 41 -23.10 -1.20 -27.64
C VAL A 41 -21.89 -2.05 -27.24
N PHE A 42 -21.37 -1.85 -26.02
CA PHE A 42 -20.17 -2.51 -25.52
C PHE A 42 -20.50 -3.33 -24.27
N TYR A 43 -20.11 -4.60 -24.24
CA TYR A 43 -20.37 -5.49 -23.10
C TYR A 43 -19.14 -5.69 -22.19
N LYS A 44 -18.02 -5.03 -22.51
CA LYS A 44 -16.76 -5.08 -21.73
C LYS A 44 -15.90 -3.85 -22.00
N SER A 45 -15.01 -3.50 -21.08
CA SER A 45 -13.98 -2.49 -21.28
C SER A 45 -12.58 -3.07 -21.11
N ILE A 46 -11.66 -2.66 -21.98
CA ILE A 46 -10.24 -2.98 -21.92
C ILE A 46 -9.50 -1.69 -21.57
N VAL A 47 -8.86 -1.68 -20.40
CA VAL A 47 -8.15 -0.52 -19.86
C VAL A 47 -6.66 -0.72 -20.03
N PHE A 48 -6.06 0.14 -20.82
CA PHE A 48 -4.66 0.10 -21.11
C PHE A 48 -3.86 1.05 -20.23
N VAL A 49 -2.90 0.52 -19.47
CA VAL A 49 -2.05 1.31 -18.57
C VAL A 49 -0.61 1.26 -19.09
N HIS A 50 -0.02 2.41 -19.41
CA HIS A 50 1.31 2.45 -20.03
C HIS A 50 2.46 2.47 -19.00
N GLY A 51 3.69 2.24 -19.47
CA GLY A 51 4.91 2.34 -18.66
C GLY A 51 5.40 3.78 -18.45
N PHE A 52 6.58 3.91 -17.83
CA PHE A 52 7.19 5.20 -17.45
C PHE A 52 7.22 6.22 -18.61
N ASN A 53 6.61 7.39 -18.44
CA ASN A 53 6.52 8.48 -19.44
C ASN A 53 6.06 8.02 -20.85
N GLY A 54 5.32 6.91 -20.92
CA GLY A 54 4.80 6.40 -22.18
C GLY A 54 3.64 7.25 -22.68
N HIS A 55 3.69 7.73 -23.92
CA HIS A 55 2.50 8.33 -24.54
C HIS A 55 1.49 7.19 -24.86
N PRO A 56 0.18 7.37 -24.63
CA PRO A 56 -0.85 6.36 -24.91
C PRO A 56 -0.78 5.76 -26.32
N GLU A 57 -0.47 6.60 -27.33
CA GLU A 57 -0.23 6.16 -28.70
C GLU A 57 1.21 5.62 -28.93
N ARG A 58 2.27 6.39 -28.64
CA ARG A 58 3.66 6.04 -29.02
C ARG A 58 4.20 4.75 -28.41
N THR A 59 3.67 4.33 -27.26
CA THR A 59 4.09 3.09 -26.58
C THR A 59 3.69 1.86 -27.40
N ARG A 60 2.62 1.95 -28.19
CA ARG A 60 2.03 0.81 -28.90
C ARG A 60 1.97 0.98 -30.42
N THR A 61 2.42 2.13 -30.93
CA THR A 61 2.56 2.37 -32.36
C THR A 61 3.80 1.67 -32.91
N HIS A 62 3.64 0.80 -33.90
CA HIS A 62 4.74 0.30 -34.72
C HIS A 62 5.06 1.29 -35.83
N LYS A 63 6.34 1.70 -35.95
CA LYS A 63 6.85 2.52 -37.05
C LYS A 63 7.84 1.68 -37.86
N ARG A 64 7.69 1.63 -39.17
CA ARG A 64 8.66 0.97 -40.06
C ARG A 64 9.89 1.87 -40.19
N SER A 65 11.06 1.44 -39.72
CA SER A 65 12.33 2.17 -39.92
C SER A 65 12.85 1.99 -41.35
N ASN A 66 13.45 3.02 -41.94
CA ASN A 66 14.13 2.97 -43.25
C ASN A 66 15.44 2.16 -43.24
N ASP A 67 15.84 1.62 -42.09
CA ASP A 67 17.03 0.78 -41.93
C ASP A 67 16.60 -0.67 -41.63
N ASP A 68 16.21 -1.41 -42.66
CA ASP A 68 16.19 -2.88 -42.64
C ASP A 68 17.40 -3.37 -43.46
N PRO A 69 18.40 -4.06 -42.86
CA PRO A 69 19.54 -4.59 -43.60
C PRO A 69 19.18 -5.73 -44.58
N ARG A 70 17.92 -6.14 -44.69
CA ARG A 70 17.52 -7.33 -45.47
C ARG A 70 17.06 -7.06 -46.90
N SER A 71 17.33 -5.88 -47.47
CA SER A 71 17.12 -5.65 -48.91
C SER A 71 18.32 -5.01 -49.60
N ARG A 72 19.47 -5.70 -49.61
CA ARG A 72 20.52 -5.49 -50.62
C ARG A 72 21.11 -6.81 -51.07
N SER A 73 20.51 -7.38 -52.12
CA SER A 73 21.16 -8.36 -52.98
C SER A 73 21.76 -7.64 -54.20
N GLY A 74 23.06 -7.82 -54.41
CA GLY A 74 23.77 -7.62 -55.68
C GLY A 74 24.02 -6.18 -56.11
N ASP A 75 25.26 -5.69 -55.96
CA ASP A 75 26.18 -5.54 -57.10
C ASP A 75 27.50 -4.88 -56.68
N LEU A 76 28.54 -5.21 -57.45
CA LEU A 76 29.97 -5.04 -57.20
C LEU A 76 30.47 -3.58 -57.14
N GLU A 77 31.58 -3.42 -56.41
CA GLU A 77 32.69 -2.46 -56.52
C GLU A 77 32.44 -1.07 -57.14
N THR A 78 32.76 0.00 -56.40
CA THR A 78 33.95 0.85 -56.65
C THR A 78 34.09 1.98 -55.63
N VAL A 79 35.34 2.43 -55.50
CA VAL A 79 35.96 3.35 -54.55
C VAL A 79 35.49 4.81 -54.73
N GLU A 80 35.26 5.57 -53.64
CA GLU A 80 35.83 6.92 -53.37
C GLU A 80 35.12 7.68 -52.22
N ARG A 81 35.93 8.40 -51.42
CA ARG A 81 35.57 9.54 -50.54
C ARG A 81 35.96 10.84 -51.29
N PRO A 82 35.71 12.07 -50.79
CA PRO A 82 34.63 12.64 -49.96
C PRO A 82 34.08 13.98 -50.55
N SER A 83 33.05 14.63 -49.98
CA SER A 83 33.06 16.09 -49.63
C SER A 83 31.68 16.75 -49.39
N LYS A 84 31.65 17.49 -48.26
CA LYS A 84 31.15 18.87 -47.99
C LYS A 84 29.79 19.36 -48.54
N LEU A 85 28.99 19.88 -47.58
CA LEU A 85 28.17 21.11 -47.60
C LEU A 85 27.28 21.37 -48.82
N ARG A 86 25.99 21.67 -48.58
CA ARG A 86 25.41 23.02 -48.79
C ARG A 86 23.88 23.09 -48.66
N LYS A 87 23.47 23.97 -47.73
CA LYS A 87 22.33 24.92 -47.72
C LYS A 87 20.90 24.45 -48.04
N VAL A 88 20.08 24.69 -47.03
CA VAL A 88 18.67 25.09 -47.07
C VAL A 88 18.41 26.12 -48.18
N ASN A 89 17.35 25.94 -48.96
CA ASN A 89 16.58 27.07 -49.48
C ASN A 89 15.07 26.75 -49.46
N PRO A 90 14.21 27.72 -49.08
CA PRO A 90 12.79 27.54 -48.88
C PRO A 90 11.98 27.83 -50.16
N PHE A 91 10.79 27.24 -50.24
CA PHE A 91 9.76 27.40 -51.29
C PHE A 91 10.02 26.77 -52.66
N ARG A 92 9.34 25.62 -52.87
CA ARG A 92 8.73 25.27 -54.16
C ARG A 92 7.44 24.50 -53.92
N GLN A 93 6.31 25.12 -54.23
CA GLN A 93 5.03 24.44 -54.46
C GLN A 93 5.10 23.73 -55.81
N ALA A 94 4.72 22.45 -55.86
CA ALA A 94 4.16 21.83 -57.06
C ALA A 94 3.42 20.52 -56.74
N THR A 95 2.15 20.51 -57.16
CA THR A 95 1.40 19.41 -57.81
C THR A 95 1.18 18.08 -57.07
N LYS A 96 -0.10 17.81 -56.81
CA LYS A 96 -0.66 16.47 -56.63
C LYS A 96 -0.44 15.61 -57.88
N GLN A 97 0.18 14.44 -57.70
CA GLN A 97 -0.03 13.26 -58.54
C GLN A 97 -0.27 12.08 -57.61
N ASP A 98 -1.43 11.46 -57.78
CA ASP A 98 -1.86 10.24 -57.12
C ASP A 98 -1.02 9.06 -57.60
N GLY A 99 -0.49 8.29 -56.66
CA GLY A 99 0.23 7.05 -56.92
C GLY A 99 1.16 6.64 -55.79
N ASN A 100 0.74 5.64 -55.02
CA ASN A 100 1.53 4.86 -54.04
C ASN A 100 1.76 5.50 -52.65
N SER A 101 0.73 5.51 -51.79
CA SER A 101 0.84 5.95 -50.38
C SER A 101 0.62 4.86 -49.31
N ASP A 102 0.63 3.57 -49.67
CA ASP A 102 0.23 2.51 -48.73
C ASP A 102 1.42 1.76 -48.06
N ARG A 103 2.66 2.24 -48.22
CA ARG A 103 3.86 1.58 -47.67
C ARG A 103 4.39 2.18 -46.36
N ASN A 104 3.70 3.16 -45.78
CA ASN A 104 4.21 3.93 -44.63
C ASN A 104 3.20 4.18 -43.49
N LYS A 105 2.18 3.32 -43.31
CA LYS A 105 1.20 3.46 -42.22
C LYS A 105 1.78 2.99 -40.88
N GLU A 106 1.81 3.90 -39.92
CA GLU A 106 2.04 3.58 -38.51
C GLU A 106 0.84 2.79 -37.96
N VAL A 107 1.08 1.71 -37.18
CA VAL A 107 0.01 0.84 -36.65
C VAL A 107 -0.08 0.98 -35.14
N TYR A 108 -1.18 1.56 -34.64
CA TYR A 108 -1.53 1.66 -33.23
C TYR A 108 -2.58 0.60 -32.86
N TRP A 109 -2.13 -0.56 -32.41
CA TRP A 109 -2.99 -1.74 -32.31
C TRP A 109 -4.23 -1.63 -31.41
N PRO A 110 -4.30 -0.83 -30.33
CA PRO A 110 -5.54 -0.64 -29.58
C PRO A 110 -6.68 -0.04 -30.42
N ARG A 111 -6.34 0.80 -31.41
CA ARG A 111 -7.30 1.40 -32.36
C ARG A 111 -7.40 0.61 -33.65
N ASP A 112 -6.26 0.15 -34.17
CA ASP A 112 -6.16 -0.32 -35.56
C ASP A 112 -6.29 -1.84 -35.68
N LEU A 113 -6.02 -2.63 -34.62
CA LEU A 113 -6.07 -4.10 -34.68
C LEU A 113 -7.05 -4.73 -33.68
N LEU A 114 -7.18 -4.15 -32.49
CA LEU A 114 -8.01 -4.71 -31.42
C LEU A 114 -9.51 -4.75 -31.79
N PRO A 115 -10.09 -3.72 -32.44
CA PRO A 115 -11.48 -3.79 -32.88
C PRO A 115 -11.78 -4.90 -33.89
N GLU A 116 -10.79 -5.33 -34.68
CA GLU A 116 -10.95 -6.42 -35.64
C GLU A 116 -10.84 -7.82 -35.01
N THR A 117 -10.43 -7.88 -33.75
CA THR A 117 -10.11 -9.16 -33.09
C THR A 117 -10.88 -9.40 -31.81
N VAL A 118 -11.40 -8.36 -31.17
CA VAL A 118 -12.18 -8.42 -29.94
C VAL A 118 -13.42 -7.55 -30.11
N ASP A 119 -14.52 -8.17 -30.52
CA ASP A 119 -15.79 -7.49 -30.74
C ASP A 119 -16.38 -6.95 -29.44
N GLY A 120 -17.12 -5.84 -29.54
CA GLY A 120 -17.89 -5.23 -28.45
C GLY A 120 -17.07 -4.81 -27.23
N ALA A 121 -15.77 -4.53 -27.41
CA ALA A 121 -14.90 -3.98 -26.37
C ALA A 121 -14.80 -2.45 -26.47
N ARG A 122 -15.05 -1.77 -25.36
CA ARG A 122 -14.66 -0.36 -25.18
C ARG A 122 -13.18 -0.29 -24.84
N VAL A 123 -12.41 0.56 -25.51
CA VAL A 123 -10.96 0.69 -25.29
C VAL A 123 -10.67 2.00 -24.56
N LEU A 124 -10.10 1.89 -23.37
CA LEU A 124 -9.67 3.03 -22.55
C LEU A 124 -8.15 3.03 -22.46
N THR A 125 -7.54 4.21 -22.48
CA THR A 125 -6.08 4.34 -22.29
C THR A 125 -5.81 5.33 -21.18
N PHE A 126 -4.94 4.94 -20.26
CA PHE A 126 -4.53 5.78 -19.14
C PHE A 126 -3.12 6.29 -19.38
N GLY A 127 -3.04 7.63 -19.41
CA GLY A 127 -1.90 8.53 -19.60
C GLY A 127 -1.36 9.08 -18.27
N TYR A 128 -0.05 9.00 -17.95
CA TYR A 128 0.56 9.74 -16.83
C TYR A 128 1.90 10.38 -17.21
N ASN A 129 2.13 11.60 -16.73
CA ASN A 129 3.36 12.34 -16.94
C ASN A 129 4.22 12.29 -15.67
N ALA A 130 5.21 11.41 -15.68
CA ALA A 130 6.17 11.23 -14.59
C ALA A 130 7.16 12.41 -14.46
N SER A 131 7.19 13.32 -15.43
CA SER A 131 8.07 14.51 -15.47
C SER A 131 7.41 15.85 -15.10
N VAL A 132 6.09 15.93 -14.98
CA VAL A 132 5.39 17.20 -14.74
C VAL A 132 5.11 17.40 -13.25
N ARG A 133 5.60 18.52 -12.71
CA ARG A 133 5.20 19.04 -11.39
C ARG A 133 4.04 20.00 -11.61
N HIS A 134 2.81 19.57 -11.45
CA HIS A 134 1.68 20.48 -11.51
C HIS A 134 1.70 21.45 -10.30
N ARG A 135 1.91 22.74 -10.58
CA ARG A 135 1.55 23.86 -9.70
C ARG A 135 0.11 24.25 -10.03
N SER A 136 -0.89 23.63 -9.41
CA SER A 136 -2.20 24.26 -9.17
C SER A 136 -3.03 23.43 -8.20
N GLU A 137 -3.43 24.09 -7.10
CA GLU A 137 -4.62 23.92 -6.26
C GLU A 137 -5.10 22.51 -5.86
N GLY A 138 -4.88 22.17 -4.58
CA GLY A 138 -5.65 21.17 -3.83
C GLY A 138 -4.96 19.82 -3.60
N SER A 139 -4.24 19.70 -2.48
CA SER A 139 -4.00 18.46 -1.71
C SER A 139 -3.86 17.11 -2.45
N GLY A 140 -2.62 16.63 -2.67
CA GLY A 140 -2.37 15.22 -3.00
C GLY A 140 -0.95 14.93 -3.53
N ASP A 141 -0.39 13.78 -3.16
CA ASP A 141 0.95 13.30 -3.52
C ASP A 141 0.99 12.72 -4.96
N HIS A 142 0.67 13.57 -5.96
CA HIS A 142 0.33 13.17 -7.33
C HIS A 142 1.50 12.67 -8.22
N ASN A 143 2.73 12.61 -7.70
CA ASN A 143 3.91 12.18 -8.48
C ASN A 143 4.49 10.84 -8.00
N THR A 144 3.65 9.99 -7.40
CA THR A 144 4.01 8.64 -6.92
C THR A 144 3.16 7.58 -7.65
N VAL A 145 3.59 6.31 -7.65
CA VAL A 145 2.72 5.21 -8.11
C VAL A 145 1.38 5.18 -7.36
N TYR A 146 1.37 5.49 -6.06
CA TYR A 146 0.13 5.61 -5.28
C TYR A 146 -0.79 6.70 -5.84
N GLY A 147 -0.23 7.88 -6.13
CA GLY A 147 -0.96 9.00 -6.73
C GLY A 147 -1.50 8.70 -8.13
N PHE A 148 -0.70 8.06 -8.99
CA PHE A 148 -1.16 7.66 -10.33
C PHE A 148 -2.18 6.53 -10.29
N ALA A 149 -2.08 5.62 -9.33
CA ALA A 149 -3.08 4.59 -9.11
C ALA A 149 -4.41 5.20 -8.67
N TRP A 150 -4.37 6.19 -7.78
CA TRP A 150 -5.55 6.94 -7.37
C TRP A 150 -6.17 7.73 -8.54
N GLU A 151 -5.35 8.42 -9.34
CA GLU A 151 -5.82 9.14 -10.53
C GLU A 151 -6.45 8.19 -11.56
N LEU A 152 -5.80 7.05 -11.86
CA LEU A 152 -6.38 6.00 -12.69
C LEU A 152 -7.74 5.53 -12.15
N LEU A 153 -7.83 5.31 -10.84
CA LEU A 153 -9.03 4.83 -10.18
C LEU A 153 -10.18 5.83 -10.30
N CYS A 154 -9.94 7.10 -9.98
CA CYS A 154 -10.93 8.18 -10.11
C CYS A 154 -11.38 8.36 -11.56
N CYS A 155 -10.44 8.51 -12.50
CA CYS A 155 -10.79 8.70 -13.91
C CYS A 155 -11.57 7.52 -14.50
N LEU A 156 -11.24 6.29 -14.10
CA LEU A 156 -11.98 5.11 -14.53
C LEU A 156 -13.36 5.03 -13.86
N GLY A 157 -13.47 5.43 -12.59
CA GLY A 157 -14.73 5.53 -11.86
C GLY A 157 -15.69 6.48 -12.54
N ASP A 158 -15.25 7.72 -12.75
CA ASP A 158 -16.03 8.78 -13.43
C ASP A 158 -16.49 8.33 -14.82
N ALA A 159 -15.60 7.72 -15.61
CA ALA A 159 -15.90 7.24 -16.97
C ALA A 159 -16.89 6.06 -17.00
N ARG A 160 -17.07 5.34 -15.89
CA ARG A 160 -18.05 4.26 -15.74
C ARG A 160 -19.38 4.79 -15.24
N GLU A 161 -19.37 5.73 -14.30
CA GLU A 161 -20.59 6.37 -13.79
C GLU A 161 -21.32 7.18 -14.86
N GLN A 162 -20.58 8.00 -15.63
CA GLN A 162 -21.14 8.81 -16.70
C GLN A 162 -21.89 7.99 -17.77
N GLU A 163 -21.53 6.72 -17.93
CA GLU A 163 -22.15 5.80 -18.90
C GLU A 163 -23.13 4.81 -18.27
N GLY A 164 -23.35 4.84 -16.96
CA GLY A 164 -24.15 3.83 -16.25
C GLY A 164 -23.57 2.41 -16.35
N ALA A 165 -22.25 2.28 -16.56
CA ALA A 165 -21.56 1.03 -16.87
C ALA A 165 -20.76 0.48 -15.67
N THR A 166 -21.22 0.73 -14.45
CA THR A 166 -20.52 0.40 -13.18
C THR A 166 -20.23 -1.09 -12.99
N HIS A 167 -20.99 -1.98 -13.62
CA HIS A 167 -20.78 -3.45 -13.54
C HIS A 167 -20.20 -4.06 -14.82
N ARG A 168 -19.87 -3.25 -15.84
CA ARG A 168 -19.32 -3.75 -17.10
C ARG A 168 -17.95 -4.42 -16.88
N PRO A 169 -17.72 -5.66 -17.32
CA PRO A 169 -16.45 -6.37 -17.17
C PRO A 169 -15.22 -5.54 -17.58
N LEU A 170 -14.15 -5.61 -16.78
CA LEU A 170 -12.91 -4.87 -16.95
C LEU A 170 -11.71 -5.79 -17.14
N LEU A 171 -10.97 -5.59 -18.24
CA LEU A 171 -9.67 -6.21 -18.47
C LEU A 171 -8.59 -5.13 -18.43
N PHE A 172 -7.61 -5.26 -17.54
CA PHE A 172 -6.43 -4.40 -17.55
C PHE A 172 -5.35 -4.95 -18.49
N VAL A 173 -4.74 -4.09 -19.30
CA VAL A 173 -3.58 -4.42 -20.13
C VAL A 173 -2.46 -3.43 -19.82
N ALA A 174 -1.47 -3.90 -19.06
CA ALA A 174 -0.49 -3.04 -18.43
C ALA A 174 0.94 -3.36 -18.91
N HIS A 175 1.74 -2.31 -19.13
CA HIS A 175 3.13 -2.44 -19.56
C HIS A 175 4.08 -1.81 -18.54
N SER A 176 5.16 -2.52 -18.21
CA SER A 176 6.24 -2.04 -17.35
C SER A 176 5.70 -1.47 -16.02
N LEU A 177 6.07 -0.24 -15.65
CA LEU A 177 5.59 0.42 -14.44
C LEU A 177 4.06 0.55 -14.36
N GLY A 178 3.37 0.59 -15.51
CA GLY A 178 1.91 0.60 -15.56
C GLY A 178 1.29 -0.63 -14.91
N GLY A 179 1.99 -1.77 -14.87
CA GLY A 179 1.54 -2.96 -14.15
C GLY A 179 1.52 -2.75 -12.64
N ILE A 180 2.50 -2.04 -12.09
CA ILE A 180 2.53 -1.70 -10.66
C ILE A 180 1.40 -0.72 -10.32
N ILE A 181 1.15 0.27 -11.18
CA ILE A 181 0.04 1.22 -11.04
C ILE A 181 -1.32 0.49 -11.06
N ALA A 182 -1.50 -0.45 -11.99
CA ALA A 182 -2.73 -1.23 -12.07
C ALA A 182 -2.95 -2.11 -10.83
N LYS A 183 -1.90 -2.78 -10.34
CA LYS A 183 -1.95 -3.56 -9.08
C LYS A 183 -2.37 -2.67 -7.91
N GLU A 184 -1.73 -1.50 -7.77
CA GLU A 184 -2.00 -0.56 -6.68
C GLU A 184 -3.42 0.04 -6.78
N ALA A 185 -3.90 0.36 -7.98
CA ALA A 185 -5.25 0.87 -8.19
C ALA A 185 -6.32 -0.16 -7.76
N LEU A 186 -6.10 -1.44 -8.07
CA LEU A 186 -7.00 -2.52 -7.67
C LEU A 186 -7.00 -2.76 -6.15
N ARG A 187 -5.83 -2.66 -5.52
CA ARG A 187 -5.69 -2.71 -4.06
C ARG A 187 -6.47 -1.57 -3.39
N GLN A 188 -6.31 -0.34 -3.89
CA GLN A 188 -7.06 0.82 -3.42
C GLN A 188 -8.57 0.67 -3.66
N ALA A 189 -8.98 0.16 -4.82
CA ALA A 189 -10.38 -0.08 -5.15
C ALA A 189 -11.06 -1.02 -4.14
N LYS A 190 -10.41 -2.14 -3.78
CA LYS A 190 -10.91 -3.07 -2.74
C LYS A 190 -11.10 -2.37 -1.41
N ALA A 191 -10.12 -1.59 -0.97
CA ALA A 191 -10.18 -0.85 0.29
C ALA A 191 -11.35 0.16 0.33
N LYS A 192 -11.86 0.63 -0.82
CA LYS A 192 -12.99 1.56 -0.88
C LYS A 192 -14.36 0.88 -0.93
N CYS A 193 -14.46 -0.43 -1.10
CA CYS A 193 -15.74 -1.14 -1.18
C CYS A 193 -16.68 -0.91 0.01
N ALA A 194 -16.14 -0.63 1.21
CA ALA A 194 -16.91 -0.47 2.45
C ALA A 194 -17.00 0.98 2.97
N SER A 195 -16.48 1.98 2.24
CA SER A 195 -16.31 3.34 2.78
C SER A 195 -16.93 4.42 1.88
N PRO A 196 -18.14 4.93 2.19
CA PRO A 196 -18.65 6.18 1.61
C PRO A 196 -17.68 7.35 1.91
N PRO A 197 -17.44 8.30 0.99
CA PRO A 197 -18.16 8.56 -0.26
C PRO A 197 -17.66 7.79 -1.50
N ASN A 198 -16.55 7.04 -1.39
CA ASN A 198 -15.84 6.47 -2.55
C ASN A 198 -16.24 5.01 -2.88
N ALA A 199 -17.36 4.53 -2.34
CA ALA A 199 -17.82 3.15 -2.53
C ALA A 199 -18.00 2.76 -4.00
N HIS A 200 -18.34 3.72 -4.87
CA HIS A 200 -18.47 3.51 -6.31
C HIS A 200 -17.16 3.02 -6.97
N LEU A 201 -15.99 3.42 -6.45
CA LEU A 201 -14.69 2.96 -6.95
C LEU A 201 -14.46 1.47 -6.69
N GLY A 202 -15.11 0.90 -5.67
CA GLY A 202 -15.09 -0.53 -5.40
C GLY A 202 -15.64 -1.38 -6.55
N SER A 203 -16.54 -0.81 -7.37
CA SER A 203 -17.07 -1.48 -8.57
C SER A 203 -15.98 -1.83 -9.59
N ILE A 204 -14.86 -1.12 -9.60
CA ILE A 204 -13.71 -1.40 -10.47
C ILE A 204 -13.04 -2.71 -10.05
N PHE A 205 -12.87 -2.94 -8.75
CA PHE A 205 -12.34 -4.19 -8.21
C PHE A 205 -13.28 -5.36 -8.56
N SER A 206 -14.57 -5.23 -8.24
CA SER A 206 -15.56 -6.28 -8.47
C SER A 206 -15.82 -6.59 -9.95
N SER A 207 -15.64 -5.61 -10.84
CA SER A 207 -15.85 -5.78 -12.29
C SER A 207 -14.60 -6.28 -13.02
N THR A 208 -13.43 -6.34 -12.36
CA THR A 208 -12.19 -6.81 -12.99
C THR A 208 -12.25 -8.31 -13.22
N ILE A 209 -12.04 -8.73 -14.47
CA ILE A 209 -12.09 -10.14 -14.89
C ILE A 209 -10.70 -10.74 -15.17
N GLY A 210 -9.70 -9.90 -15.35
CA GLY A 210 -8.33 -10.35 -15.60
C GLY A 210 -7.39 -9.22 -15.94
N ILE A 211 -6.11 -9.57 -16.03
CA ILE A 211 -5.01 -8.64 -16.21
C ILE A 211 -3.98 -9.25 -17.14
N VAL A 212 -3.52 -8.48 -18.13
CA VAL A 212 -2.41 -8.84 -19.02
C VAL A 212 -1.22 -7.93 -18.72
N PHE A 213 -0.12 -8.50 -18.22
CA PHE A 213 1.13 -7.79 -17.96
C PHE A 213 2.13 -7.96 -19.11
N PHE A 214 2.84 -6.88 -19.43
CA PHE A 214 3.99 -6.90 -20.34
C PHE A 214 5.21 -6.36 -19.60
N GLY A 215 6.21 -7.21 -19.35
CA GLY A 215 7.47 -6.81 -18.71
C GLY A 215 7.26 -6.03 -17.39
N THR A 216 6.30 -6.43 -16.57
CA THR A 216 6.05 -5.76 -15.28
C THR A 216 6.98 -6.35 -14.22
N PRO A 217 7.76 -5.55 -13.47
CA PRO A 217 8.64 -6.08 -12.44
C PRO A 217 7.86 -6.38 -11.15
N HIS A 218 7.34 -7.59 -11.03
CA HIS A 218 6.44 -7.98 -9.95
C HIS A 218 7.06 -8.14 -8.58
N ARG A 219 8.37 -8.47 -8.44
CA ARG A 219 9.01 -8.94 -7.19
C ARG A 219 9.89 -7.89 -6.48
N GLY A 220 9.39 -6.69 -6.25
CA GLY A 220 10.17 -5.63 -5.61
C GLY A 220 10.56 -5.90 -4.16
N ALA A 221 11.82 -5.56 -3.81
CA ALA A 221 12.39 -5.24 -2.47
C ALA A 221 13.60 -6.06 -2.00
N ASP A 222 14.71 -6.00 -2.75
CA ASP A 222 16.06 -6.08 -2.18
C ASP A 222 16.76 -4.73 -2.53
N PRO A 223 17.44 -4.05 -1.60
CA PRO A 223 18.28 -2.88 -1.92
C PRO A 223 19.39 -3.17 -2.95
N ARG A 224 19.64 -4.45 -3.27
CA ARG A 224 20.48 -4.93 -4.38
C ARG A 224 19.68 -5.60 -5.50
N GLY A 225 18.34 -5.58 -5.42
CA GLY A 225 17.42 -6.28 -6.29
C GLY A 225 17.03 -5.53 -7.57
N PRO A 226 16.29 -6.20 -8.47
CA PRO A 226 16.15 -5.79 -9.86
C PRO A 226 15.38 -4.49 -10.06
N LEU A 227 14.44 -4.09 -9.20
CA LEU A 227 13.41 -3.09 -9.57
C LEU A 227 13.93 -1.65 -9.76
N HIS A 228 14.89 -1.20 -8.94
CA HIS A 228 15.59 0.08 -9.17
C HIS A 228 16.42 0.05 -10.46
N HIS A 229 17.09 -1.08 -10.72
CA HIS A 229 17.83 -1.30 -11.96
C HIS A 229 16.88 -1.42 -13.15
N VAL A 230 15.70 -2.01 -12.99
CA VAL A 230 14.66 -2.21 -14.00
C VAL A 230 14.03 -0.88 -14.37
N ALA A 231 13.69 -0.02 -13.41
CA ALA A 231 13.13 1.28 -13.72
C ALA A 231 14.17 2.19 -14.40
N GLU A 232 15.43 2.16 -13.94
CA GLU A 232 16.53 2.84 -14.65
C GLU A 232 16.75 2.27 -16.06
N LYS A 233 16.72 0.94 -16.22
CA LYS A 233 16.80 0.24 -17.51
C LYS A 233 15.60 0.57 -18.42
N ALA A 234 14.38 0.65 -17.88
CA ALA A 234 13.15 0.96 -18.62
C ALA A 234 13.15 2.40 -19.14
N ILE A 235 13.72 3.33 -18.37
CA ILE A 235 13.89 4.73 -18.76
C ILE A 235 14.91 4.86 -19.90
N ARG A 236 16.05 4.20 -19.74
CA ARG A 236 17.07 4.11 -20.80
C ARG A 236 16.51 3.43 -22.06
N ALA A 237 15.70 2.38 -21.90
CA ALA A 237 15.00 1.68 -22.98
C ALA A 237 13.97 2.56 -23.69
N ALA A 238 13.30 3.46 -22.97
CA ALA A 238 12.38 4.43 -23.54
C ALA A 238 13.11 5.55 -24.33
N GLY A 239 14.45 5.61 -24.29
CA GLY A 239 15.25 6.63 -24.95
C GLY A 239 15.36 7.94 -24.15
N TRP A 240 15.04 7.90 -22.86
CA TRP A 240 15.08 9.05 -21.97
C TRP A 240 16.25 8.93 -21.00
N THR A 241 16.80 10.07 -20.61
CA THR A 241 17.66 10.18 -19.43
C THR A 241 16.82 10.81 -18.33
N ALA A 242 16.18 9.99 -17.51
CA ALA A 242 15.56 10.53 -16.31
C ALA A 242 16.66 10.82 -15.29
N ASP A 243 16.51 11.94 -14.60
CA ASP A 243 17.24 12.13 -13.36
C ASP A 243 16.92 10.93 -12.45
N LYS A 244 17.91 10.34 -11.77
CA LYS A 244 17.67 9.25 -10.80
C LYS A 244 16.52 9.61 -9.83
N LYS A 245 16.34 10.92 -9.69
CA LYS A 245 15.41 11.65 -8.85
C LYS A 245 13.95 11.56 -9.20
N VAL A 246 13.68 11.27 -10.45
CA VAL A 246 12.34 11.01 -10.94
C VAL A 246 12.02 9.52 -10.70
N VAL A 247 12.98 8.63 -10.92
CA VAL A 247 12.80 7.17 -10.78
C VAL A 247 12.41 6.75 -9.38
N GLU A 248 13.12 7.21 -8.35
CA GLU A 248 12.80 6.77 -6.98
C GLU A 248 11.61 7.54 -6.36
N THR A 249 11.26 8.74 -6.82
CA THR A 249 10.00 9.40 -6.39
C THR A 249 8.77 8.70 -7.00
N LEU A 250 8.91 8.13 -8.19
CA LEU A 250 7.83 7.46 -8.90
C LEU A 250 7.58 6.05 -8.40
N LEU A 251 8.63 5.28 -8.15
CA LEU A 251 8.49 3.92 -7.63
C LEU A 251 7.95 3.95 -6.20
N PRO A 252 7.03 3.03 -5.83
CA PRO A 252 6.71 2.86 -4.42
C PRO A 252 7.99 2.49 -3.67
N ASN A 253 8.07 2.87 -2.39
CA ASN A 253 9.18 2.43 -1.56
C ASN A 253 9.23 0.89 -1.55
N SER A 254 10.40 0.32 -1.22
CA SER A 254 10.57 -1.14 -1.24
C SER A 254 9.53 -1.88 -0.41
N GLU A 255 9.04 -1.25 0.65
CA GLU A 255 8.04 -1.83 1.55
C GLU A 255 6.65 -1.88 0.92
N CYS A 256 6.14 -0.79 0.35
CA CYS A 256 4.88 -0.74 -0.39
C CYS A 256 4.92 -1.64 -1.63
N LEU A 257 6.07 -1.75 -2.30
CA LEU A 257 6.24 -2.74 -3.36
C LEU A 257 6.12 -4.16 -2.83
N LYS A 258 6.72 -4.46 -1.67
CA LYS A 258 6.67 -5.78 -1.04
C LYS A 258 5.25 -6.12 -0.57
N GLU A 259 4.56 -5.19 0.09
CA GLU A 259 3.12 -5.29 0.41
C GLU A 259 2.30 -5.60 -0.85
N LEU A 260 2.55 -4.86 -1.95
CA LEU A 260 1.89 -5.10 -3.22
C LEU A 260 2.29 -6.44 -3.87
N CYS A 261 3.49 -6.98 -3.59
CA CYS A 261 3.90 -8.33 -4.02
C CYS A 261 3.13 -9.40 -3.26
N ASP A 262 2.94 -9.21 -1.96
CA ASP A 262 2.40 -10.20 -1.05
C ASP A 262 0.86 -10.22 -1.08
N GLU A 263 0.22 -9.04 -1.16
CA GLU A 263 -1.25 -8.92 -1.16
C GLU A 263 -1.89 -9.25 -2.51
N PHE A 264 -1.28 -8.82 -3.61
CA PHE A 264 -1.92 -8.93 -4.93
C PHE A 264 -2.26 -10.38 -5.36
N PRO A 265 -1.42 -11.40 -5.10
CA PRO A 265 -1.79 -12.80 -5.33
C PRO A 265 -3.05 -13.22 -4.56
N LEU A 266 -3.22 -12.74 -3.32
CA LEU A 266 -4.41 -13.01 -2.51
C LEU A 266 -5.66 -12.40 -3.16
N LEU A 267 -5.56 -11.14 -3.62
CA LEU A 267 -6.65 -10.46 -4.33
C LEU A 267 -7.02 -11.16 -5.65
N ALA A 268 -6.00 -11.58 -6.40
CA ALA A 268 -6.18 -12.28 -7.66
C ALA A 268 -6.84 -13.66 -7.47
N SER A 269 -6.47 -14.36 -6.40
CA SER A 269 -7.05 -15.66 -6.02
C SER A 269 -8.52 -15.51 -5.60
N GLU A 270 -8.81 -14.54 -4.72
CA GLU A 270 -10.16 -14.24 -4.23
C GLU A 270 -11.12 -13.94 -5.39
N MET A 271 -10.70 -13.10 -6.33
CA MET A 271 -11.52 -12.70 -7.47
C MET A 271 -11.41 -13.64 -8.67
N LYS A 272 -10.56 -14.67 -8.60
CA LYS A 272 -10.24 -15.60 -9.69
C LYS A 272 -9.89 -14.87 -10.98
N TRP A 273 -9.03 -13.86 -10.89
CA TRP A 273 -8.58 -13.10 -12.06
C TRP A 273 -7.74 -13.97 -12.98
N ASN A 274 -8.04 -13.90 -14.27
CA ASN A 274 -7.18 -14.53 -15.28
C ASN A 274 -5.98 -13.62 -15.54
N ILE A 275 -4.79 -14.03 -15.08
CA ILE A 275 -3.56 -13.26 -15.23
C ILE A 275 -2.67 -13.88 -16.31
N VAL A 276 -2.20 -13.05 -17.24
CA VAL A 276 -1.23 -13.46 -18.27
C VAL A 276 -0.05 -12.50 -18.27
N SER A 277 1.16 -13.02 -18.13
CA SER A 277 2.38 -12.20 -18.11
C SER A 277 3.29 -12.52 -19.29
N PHE A 278 3.59 -11.50 -20.08
CA PHE A 278 4.48 -11.56 -21.23
C PHE A 278 5.89 -11.12 -20.86
N ARG A 279 6.86 -12.02 -21.03
CA ARG A 279 8.30 -11.75 -20.83
C ARG A 279 8.98 -11.39 -22.15
N GLU A 280 9.93 -10.46 -22.07
CA GLU A 280 10.84 -10.19 -23.18
C GLU A 280 11.87 -11.31 -23.33
N THR A 281 12.24 -11.66 -24.56
CA THR A 281 13.29 -12.67 -24.82
C THR A 281 14.60 -12.07 -25.29
N ARG A 282 14.60 -10.81 -25.76
CA ARG A 282 15.79 -10.13 -26.27
C ARG A 282 16.18 -8.98 -25.35
N GLY A 283 17.44 -8.93 -24.95
CA GLY A 283 17.98 -7.75 -24.28
C GLY A 283 18.28 -6.62 -25.25
N MET A 284 18.46 -5.41 -24.72
CA MET A 284 18.67 -4.20 -25.53
C MET A 284 20.16 -3.86 -25.64
N SER A 285 20.61 -3.50 -26.84
CA SER A 285 22.02 -3.12 -27.07
C SER A 285 22.47 -1.93 -26.22
N ILE A 286 21.58 -0.97 -25.94
CA ILE A 286 21.85 0.19 -25.06
C ILE A 286 22.08 -0.21 -23.59
N LEU A 287 21.67 -1.42 -23.22
CA LEU A 287 21.86 -2.01 -21.89
C LEU A 287 22.97 -3.09 -21.90
N GLY A 288 23.84 -3.09 -22.90
CA GLY A 288 24.90 -4.09 -23.01
C GLY A 288 24.41 -5.48 -23.40
N GLY A 289 23.19 -5.60 -23.96
CA GLY A 289 22.56 -6.88 -24.30
C GLY A 289 21.69 -7.46 -23.19
N ASP A 290 21.54 -6.76 -22.06
CA ASP A 290 20.66 -7.16 -20.96
C ASP A 290 19.17 -6.91 -21.25
N LYS A 291 18.32 -7.76 -20.67
CA LYS A 291 16.88 -7.50 -20.51
C LYS A 291 16.65 -6.34 -19.55
N VAL A 292 15.56 -5.58 -19.77
CA VAL A 292 15.08 -4.55 -18.85
C VAL A 292 14.51 -5.20 -17.60
N VAL A 293 13.71 -6.26 -17.75
CA VAL A 293 13.15 -7.06 -16.67
C VAL A 293 13.62 -8.50 -16.81
N ASP A 294 14.26 -9.02 -15.77
CA ASP A 294 14.65 -10.42 -15.74
C ASP A 294 13.43 -11.35 -15.64
N ASP A 295 13.62 -12.61 -16.04
CA ASP A 295 12.53 -13.57 -16.18
C ASP A 295 11.82 -13.90 -14.86
N ALA A 296 12.51 -13.79 -13.72
CA ALA A 296 11.93 -14.05 -12.41
C ALA A 296 11.12 -12.83 -11.92
N SER A 297 11.59 -11.62 -12.21
CA SER A 297 10.87 -10.38 -11.90
C SER A 297 9.67 -10.15 -12.81
N ALA A 298 9.67 -10.67 -14.04
CA ALA A 298 8.58 -10.49 -15.00
C ALA A 298 7.35 -11.38 -14.73
N CYS A 299 7.36 -12.18 -13.66
CA CYS A 299 6.29 -13.09 -13.28
C CYS A 299 5.92 -12.93 -11.79
N LEU A 300 4.69 -13.24 -11.43
CA LEU A 300 4.25 -13.40 -10.04
C LEU A 300 4.89 -14.66 -9.44
N GLY A 301 5.05 -15.71 -10.26
CA GLY A 301 5.70 -16.96 -9.88
C GLY A 301 4.80 -17.93 -9.12
N ASP A 302 3.49 -17.80 -9.31
CA ASP A 302 2.48 -18.78 -8.95
C ASP A 302 1.78 -19.26 -10.23
N SER A 303 2.03 -20.51 -10.62
CA SER A 303 1.46 -21.11 -11.83
C SER A 303 -0.04 -21.43 -11.71
N THR A 304 -0.61 -21.35 -10.51
CA THR A 304 -2.06 -21.52 -10.30
C THR A 304 -2.83 -20.24 -10.60
N LEU A 305 -2.16 -19.08 -10.49
CA LEU A 305 -2.75 -17.75 -10.71
C LEU A 305 -2.38 -17.13 -12.07
N GLU A 306 -1.21 -17.48 -12.62
CA GLU A 306 -0.60 -16.79 -13.76
C GLU A 306 -0.25 -17.73 -14.92
N THR A 307 -0.59 -17.32 -16.14
CA THR A 307 -0.03 -17.91 -17.36
C THR A 307 1.14 -17.06 -17.86
N VAL A 308 2.36 -17.59 -17.79
CA VAL A 308 3.56 -16.92 -18.29
C VAL A 308 3.80 -17.27 -19.76
N ARG A 309 4.09 -16.27 -20.60
CA ARG A 309 4.39 -16.45 -22.03
C ARG A 309 5.57 -15.59 -22.47
N ASP A 310 6.33 -16.10 -23.44
CA ASP A 310 7.45 -15.35 -24.01
C ASP A 310 7.05 -14.63 -25.31
N ILE A 311 7.47 -13.37 -25.41
CA ILE A 311 7.37 -12.55 -26.63
C ILE A 311 8.76 -12.31 -27.21
N GLU A 312 8.90 -12.60 -28.50
CA GLU A 312 10.16 -12.44 -29.22
C GLU A 312 10.42 -10.96 -29.57
N SER A 313 10.81 -10.21 -28.55
CA SER A 313 11.06 -8.77 -28.63
C SER A 313 11.91 -8.33 -27.44
N ASP A 314 12.44 -7.11 -27.53
CA ASP A 314 12.92 -6.38 -26.36
C ASP A 314 11.77 -5.63 -25.64
N HIS A 315 12.05 -5.13 -24.45
CA HIS A 315 11.10 -4.41 -23.58
C HIS A 315 10.41 -3.22 -24.25
N ARG A 316 11.09 -2.57 -25.20
CA ARG A 316 10.59 -1.39 -25.90
C ARG A 316 9.57 -1.77 -26.96
N ASP A 317 9.82 -2.84 -27.69
CA ASP A 317 9.01 -3.25 -28.84
C ASP A 317 8.03 -4.39 -28.53
N MET A 318 8.02 -4.94 -27.30
CA MET A 318 7.14 -6.05 -26.90
C MET A 318 5.64 -5.74 -26.98
N CYS A 319 5.26 -4.46 -27.01
CA CYS A 319 3.87 -4.00 -27.17
C CYS A 319 3.59 -3.34 -28.54
N ARG A 320 4.48 -3.50 -29.53
CA ARG A 320 4.38 -2.89 -30.86
C ARG A 320 4.28 -3.94 -31.95
N PHE A 321 3.13 -4.01 -32.59
CA PHE A 321 2.79 -5.04 -33.55
C PHE A 321 2.64 -4.47 -34.96
N SER A 322 3.12 -5.20 -35.95
CA SER A 322 3.10 -4.74 -37.35
C SER A 322 1.74 -4.92 -38.03
N GLY A 323 0.86 -5.77 -37.50
CA GLY A 323 -0.47 -6.06 -38.06
C GLY A 323 -1.11 -7.31 -37.46
N LEU A 324 -2.27 -7.71 -38.00
CA LEU A 324 -3.02 -8.90 -37.56
C LEU A 324 -2.23 -10.21 -37.68
N ASP A 325 -1.32 -10.26 -38.64
CA ASP A 325 -0.49 -11.43 -38.92
C ASP A 325 0.79 -11.50 -38.09
N ASP A 326 1.10 -10.45 -37.31
CA ASP A 326 2.27 -10.46 -36.41
C ASP A 326 2.13 -11.63 -35.42
N PRO A 327 3.05 -12.61 -35.41
CA PRO A 327 2.97 -13.76 -34.51
C PRO A 327 2.90 -13.35 -33.03
N ARG A 328 3.52 -12.22 -32.66
CA ARG A 328 3.48 -11.67 -31.31
C ARG A 328 2.09 -11.14 -30.97
N TYR A 329 1.45 -10.44 -31.92
CA TYR A 329 0.07 -9.98 -31.77
C TYR A 329 -0.92 -11.13 -31.62
N ARG A 330 -0.77 -12.17 -32.45
CA ARG A 330 -1.61 -13.39 -32.37
C ARG A 330 -1.50 -14.06 -30.99
N LYS A 331 -0.32 -14.07 -30.37
CA LYS A 331 -0.16 -14.55 -28.98
C LYS A 331 -0.94 -13.69 -27.99
N VAL A 332 -0.81 -12.37 -28.08
CA VAL A 332 -1.49 -11.41 -27.18
C VAL A 332 -3.01 -11.51 -27.31
N VAL A 333 -3.53 -11.52 -28.53
CA VAL A 333 -4.98 -11.55 -28.75
C VAL A 333 -5.61 -12.87 -28.34
N ALA A 334 -4.88 -13.99 -28.48
CA ALA A 334 -5.33 -15.27 -27.95
C ALA A 334 -5.47 -15.26 -26.42
N ALA A 335 -4.54 -14.59 -25.73
CA ALA A 335 -4.64 -14.38 -24.28
C ALA A 335 -5.83 -13.49 -23.92
N ILE A 336 -5.98 -12.34 -24.57
CA ILE A 336 -7.11 -11.43 -24.36
C ILE A 336 -8.44 -12.16 -24.60
N ARG A 337 -8.59 -12.87 -25.72
CA ARG A 337 -9.81 -13.64 -26.04
C ARG A 337 -10.15 -14.66 -24.96
N ARG A 338 -9.16 -15.37 -24.42
CA ARG A 338 -9.37 -16.35 -23.35
C ARG A 338 -9.91 -15.71 -22.06
N ILE A 339 -9.46 -14.50 -21.75
CA ILE A 339 -9.91 -13.76 -20.56
C ILE A 339 -11.32 -13.19 -20.76
N VAL A 340 -11.59 -12.61 -21.93
CA VAL A 340 -12.85 -11.87 -22.20
C VAL A 340 -13.98 -12.74 -22.72
N GLN A 341 -13.74 -14.02 -23.02
CA GLN A 341 -14.80 -14.97 -23.35
C GLN A 341 -15.61 -15.28 -22.09
N PRO A 342 -16.95 -15.40 -22.19
CA PRO A 342 -17.77 -15.83 -21.06
C PRO A 342 -17.28 -17.21 -20.60
N ALA A 343 -16.86 -17.32 -19.34
CA ALA A 343 -16.69 -18.62 -18.71
C ALA A 343 -18.04 -19.34 -18.79
N SER A 344 -18.05 -20.55 -19.36
CA SER A 344 -19.20 -21.42 -19.41
C SER A 344 -19.83 -21.59 -18.01
N VAL A 345 -20.98 -20.95 -17.79
CA VAL A 345 -22.09 -21.19 -16.83
C VAL A 345 -21.77 -21.37 -15.32
N GLU A 346 -20.60 -21.82 -14.88
CA GLU A 346 -20.35 -22.12 -13.45
C GLU A 346 -20.00 -20.90 -12.59
N ASN A 347 -19.43 -19.84 -13.17
CA ASN A 347 -18.98 -18.66 -12.40
C ASN A 347 -20.07 -17.58 -12.21
N ALA A 348 -21.20 -17.67 -12.89
CA ALA A 348 -22.28 -16.68 -12.78
C ALA A 348 -23.05 -16.80 -11.46
N VAL A 349 -23.29 -18.04 -11.01
CA VAL A 349 -24.04 -18.34 -9.77
C VAL A 349 -23.31 -17.84 -8.51
N HIS A 350 -21.98 -17.85 -8.53
CA HIS A 350 -21.21 -17.41 -7.35
C HIS A 350 -21.11 -15.88 -7.21
N ARG A 351 -21.26 -15.14 -8.32
CA ARG A 351 -21.18 -13.67 -8.35
C ARG A 351 -22.45 -12.98 -7.84
N GLU A 352 -23.60 -13.65 -7.97
CA GLU A 352 -24.89 -13.12 -7.50
C GLU A 352 -25.03 -13.20 -5.96
N LEU A 353 -24.33 -14.14 -5.32
CA LEU A 353 -24.33 -14.33 -3.87
C LEU A 353 -23.50 -13.29 -3.09
N LEU A 354 -22.71 -12.46 -3.76
CA LEU A 354 -21.84 -11.45 -3.14
C LEU A 354 -22.41 -10.02 -3.16
N ASN A 355 -23.61 -9.81 -3.72
CA ASN A 355 -24.31 -8.52 -3.78
C ASN A 355 -25.73 -8.62 -3.19
N PRO A 356 -25.92 -8.48 -1.86
CA PRO A 356 -27.27 -8.37 -1.30
C PRO A 356 -27.70 -6.90 -1.36
N GLY A 357 -28.33 -6.48 -2.45
CA GLY A 357 -28.78 -5.09 -2.55
C GLY A 357 -29.42 -4.70 -3.87
N ARG A 358 -30.59 -5.28 -4.18
CA ARG A 358 -31.68 -4.60 -4.91
C ARG A 358 -32.90 -5.50 -4.98
N GLU A 359 -33.86 -5.27 -4.09
CA GLU A 359 -35.25 -5.63 -4.34
C GLU A 359 -35.74 -4.81 -5.56
N LEU A 360 -36.15 -5.51 -6.61
CA LEU A 360 -36.89 -4.92 -7.71
C LEU A 360 -38.36 -4.80 -7.28
N THR A 361 -38.77 -3.57 -6.99
CA THR A 361 -40.17 -3.17 -6.97
C THR A 361 -40.74 -3.29 -8.38
N GLY A 362 -41.64 -4.24 -8.61
CA GLY A 362 -42.35 -4.40 -9.87
C GLY A 362 -43.58 -5.28 -9.68
N ARG A 363 -44.74 -4.64 -9.72
CA ARG A 363 -46.09 -5.22 -9.60
C ARG A 363 -46.27 -6.41 -10.54
N ASP A 364 -46.88 -7.47 -10.04
CA ASP A 364 -48.02 -8.09 -10.71
C ASP A 364 -48.99 -8.68 -9.69
N SER A 365 -50.22 -8.21 -9.83
CA SER A 365 -51.40 -8.65 -9.14
C SER A 365 -51.91 -9.94 -9.75
N ASP A 366 -52.01 -11.02 -8.99
CA ASP A 366 -53.23 -11.82 -9.07
C ASP A 366 -53.56 -12.53 -7.75
N SER A 367 -54.86 -12.57 -7.50
CA SER A 367 -55.54 -13.05 -6.32
C SER A 367 -55.76 -14.56 -6.36
N THR A 368 -55.75 -15.25 -5.22
CA THR A 368 -56.90 -16.04 -4.68
C THR A 368 -56.52 -16.95 -3.49
N LEU A 369 -57.28 -16.81 -2.39
CA LEU A 369 -57.67 -17.77 -1.30
C LEU A 369 -56.56 -18.58 -0.57
N ASN A 370 -56.55 -18.83 0.75
CA ASN A 370 -57.54 -18.75 1.83
C ASN A 370 -56.83 -18.98 3.21
N THR A 371 -57.17 -18.15 4.21
CA THR A 371 -57.35 -18.41 5.68
C THR A 371 -56.35 -19.18 6.58
N PRO A 372 -56.34 -18.92 7.92
CA PRO A 372 -55.14 -18.90 8.74
C PRO A 372 -55.05 -20.04 9.78
N THR A 373 -53.83 -20.42 10.16
CA THR A 373 -53.58 -21.24 11.35
C THR A 373 -52.59 -20.53 12.27
N ARG A 374 -53.11 -20.16 13.44
CA ARG A 374 -52.42 -19.59 14.60
C ARG A 374 -52.13 -20.72 15.60
N CYS A 375 -50.87 -20.95 15.96
CA CYS A 375 -50.44 -21.72 17.13
C CYS A 375 -49.13 -21.06 17.63
N VAL A 376 -49.14 -20.27 18.71
CA VAL A 376 -49.15 -20.61 20.15
C VAL A 376 -47.76 -21.07 20.64
N GLN A 377 -47.19 -20.26 21.54
CA GLN A 377 -45.99 -20.51 22.34
C GLN A 377 -46.19 -21.69 23.32
N PRO A 378 -45.14 -22.38 23.77
CA PRO A 378 -45.20 -23.20 24.97
C PRO A 378 -44.65 -22.46 26.19
N ALA A 379 -45.43 -22.54 27.27
CA ALA A 379 -45.11 -22.13 28.63
C ALA A 379 -44.37 -23.23 29.41
N TYR A 380 -43.73 -22.78 30.49
CA TYR A 380 -43.15 -23.55 31.60
C TYR A 380 -44.17 -24.43 32.34
N THR A 381 -43.75 -25.63 32.76
CA THR A 381 -44.10 -26.34 34.03
C THR A 381 -43.00 -27.38 34.29
N ASP A 382 -42.18 -27.24 35.33
CA ASP A 382 -42.37 -27.66 36.73
C ASP A 382 -42.43 -29.19 36.93
N ASN A 383 -41.42 -29.72 37.63
CA ASN A 383 -41.35 -31.10 38.10
C ASN A 383 -40.68 -31.14 39.49
N GLY A 384 -41.51 -31.04 40.53
CA GLY A 384 -41.61 -32.01 41.62
C GLY A 384 -40.35 -32.34 42.44
N ALA A 385 -40.17 -31.66 43.58
CA ALA A 385 -39.38 -32.14 44.71
C ALA A 385 -40.28 -32.68 45.83
N ARG A 386 -39.98 -33.90 46.29
CA ARG A 386 -40.60 -34.56 47.45
C ARG A 386 -39.88 -34.12 48.74
N GLN A 387 -40.67 -33.80 49.77
CA GLN A 387 -40.22 -33.48 51.12
C GLN A 387 -39.79 -34.73 51.91
N GLU A 388 -38.75 -34.60 52.72
CA GLU A 388 -38.62 -35.34 53.98
C GLU A 388 -37.96 -34.43 55.03
N GLN A 389 -38.58 -34.36 56.22
CA GLN A 389 -38.17 -33.53 57.35
C GLN A 389 -37.31 -34.36 58.33
N ALA A 390 -36.28 -33.76 58.97
CA ALA A 390 -36.22 -33.57 60.43
C ALA A 390 -34.79 -33.52 61.05
N LYS A 391 -34.59 -32.43 61.84
CA LYS A 391 -33.82 -32.23 63.09
C LYS A 391 -32.34 -31.78 63.10
N PRO A 392 -31.94 -30.92 64.09
CA PRO A 392 -30.66 -30.21 64.11
C PRO A 392 -29.68 -30.59 65.24
N GLY A 393 -28.39 -30.29 65.00
CA GLY A 393 -27.34 -30.04 66.00
C GLY A 393 -26.04 -30.86 65.81
N PRO A 394 -24.89 -30.48 66.40
CA PRO A 394 -24.40 -29.16 66.80
C PRO A 394 -23.08 -28.78 66.08
N GLY A 395 -22.65 -27.53 66.26
CA GLY A 395 -21.59 -26.89 65.50
C GLY A 395 -20.20 -27.52 65.56
N LEU A 396 -19.47 -27.30 64.48
CA LEU A 396 -18.03 -27.42 64.39
C LEU A 396 -17.48 -26.13 63.79
N LYS A 397 -16.63 -25.48 64.57
CA LYS A 397 -15.76 -24.38 64.18
C LYS A 397 -14.89 -24.87 63.01
N ASN A 398 -15.07 -24.32 61.81
CA ASN A 398 -14.09 -24.48 60.76
C ASN A 398 -13.13 -23.30 60.80
N SER A 399 -11.95 -23.63 61.30
CA SER A 399 -10.68 -22.94 61.13
C SER A 399 -10.53 -22.33 59.74
N GLU A 400 -10.12 -21.07 59.71
CA GLU A 400 -9.40 -20.46 58.61
C GLU A 400 -8.09 -21.25 58.39
N THR A 401 -8.18 -22.32 57.61
CA THR A 401 -7.00 -22.96 57.04
C THR A 401 -6.62 -22.13 55.83
N ALA A 402 -5.65 -21.23 56.01
CA ALA A 402 -4.91 -20.65 54.90
C ALA A 402 -4.46 -21.79 53.98
N MET A 403 -5.00 -21.84 52.77
CA MET A 403 -4.51 -22.75 51.74
C MET A 403 -3.08 -22.32 51.43
N ASN A 404 -2.11 -23.03 52.01
CA ASN A 404 -0.71 -22.95 51.62
C ASN A 404 -0.60 -23.49 50.19
N THR A 405 -0.74 -22.61 49.20
CA THR A 405 -0.28 -22.90 47.84
C THR A 405 1.20 -23.26 47.95
N PRO A 406 1.63 -24.45 47.47
CA PRO A 406 3.03 -24.84 47.55
C PRO A 406 3.87 -23.80 46.80
N THR A 407 4.73 -23.10 47.53
CA THR A 407 5.58 -22.05 46.97
C THR A 407 6.60 -22.71 46.05
N LEU A 408 6.75 -22.18 44.84
CA LEU A 408 7.75 -22.68 43.91
C LEU A 408 9.15 -22.35 44.49
N PRO A 409 10.10 -23.30 44.50
CA PRO A 409 11.45 -23.03 44.94
C PRO A 409 12.04 -21.79 44.25
N THR A 410 12.72 -20.92 45.00
CA THR A 410 13.28 -19.66 44.48
C THR A 410 14.18 -19.85 43.25
N GLN A 411 14.85 -20.99 43.16
CA GLN A 411 15.66 -21.34 41.99
C GLN A 411 14.81 -21.56 40.73
N GLN A 412 13.67 -22.24 40.86
CA GLN A 412 12.74 -22.46 39.74
C GLN A 412 12.09 -21.14 39.30
N GLN A 413 11.72 -20.27 40.24
CA GLN A 413 11.22 -18.93 39.92
C GLN A 413 12.24 -18.12 39.11
N LYS A 414 13.53 -18.18 39.49
CA LYS A 414 14.61 -17.52 38.73
C LYS A 414 14.74 -18.08 37.32
N GLU A 415 14.65 -19.40 37.15
CA GLU A 415 14.69 -20.03 35.82
C GLU A 415 13.51 -19.61 34.94
N LEU A 416 12.30 -19.49 35.50
CA LEU A 416 11.13 -18.98 34.77
C LEU A 416 11.32 -17.53 34.31
N ILE A 417 11.85 -16.67 35.18
CA ILE A 417 12.16 -15.27 34.87
C ILE A 417 13.24 -15.18 33.79
N GLU A 418 14.30 -16.00 33.89
CA GLU A 418 15.34 -16.05 32.85
C GLU A 418 14.77 -16.54 31.52
N GLY A 419 13.80 -17.45 31.55
CA GLY A 419 13.06 -17.90 30.38
C GLY A 419 12.24 -16.81 29.67
N LEU A 420 11.94 -15.68 30.33
CA LEU A 420 11.31 -14.52 29.69
C LEU A 420 12.33 -13.70 28.88
N ARG A 421 13.58 -13.65 29.35
CA ARG A 421 14.63 -12.81 28.76
C ARG A 421 14.99 -13.28 27.34
N PHE A 422 15.31 -12.32 26.47
CA PHE A 422 15.95 -12.55 25.18
C PHE A 422 16.87 -11.39 24.84
N LYS A 423 17.91 -11.65 24.04
CA LYS A 423 19.07 -10.74 23.88
C LYS A 423 18.70 -9.38 23.29
N GLN A 424 17.69 -9.31 22.44
CA GLN A 424 17.32 -8.12 21.68
C GLN A 424 16.15 -7.32 22.27
N MET A 425 15.71 -7.64 23.49
CA MET A 425 14.51 -7.06 24.11
C MET A 425 14.47 -5.52 24.15
N ASP A 426 15.62 -4.88 24.38
CA ASP A 426 15.75 -3.41 24.40
C ASP A 426 16.49 -2.85 23.17
N ALA A 427 16.87 -3.71 22.21
CA ALA A 427 17.79 -3.33 21.14
C ALA A 427 17.26 -2.17 20.29
N ARG A 428 15.97 -2.22 19.93
CA ARG A 428 15.35 -1.15 19.16
C ARG A 428 15.30 0.17 19.94
N LEU A 429 14.83 0.14 21.18
CA LEU A 429 14.76 1.34 22.03
C LEU A 429 16.15 1.99 22.21
N LEU A 430 17.20 1.19 22.42
CA LEU A 430 18.57 1.68 22.62
C LEU A 430 19.19 2.27 21.36
N THR A 431 18.85 1.74 20.18
CA THR A 431 19.39 2.21 18.89
C THR A 431 18.67 3.45 18.35
N LEU A 432 17.43 3.70 18.76
CA LEU A 432 16.69 4.90 18.36
C LEU A 432 17.39 6.20 18.80
N LYS A 433 17.47 7.18 17.89
CA LYS A 433 17.92 8.53 18.25
C LYS A 433 16.91 9.21 19.16
N THR A 434 17.39 9.99 20.13
CA THR A 434 16.54 10.84 20.94
C THR A 434 15.97 11.99 20.11
N ALA A 435 14.81 12.50 20.52
CA ALA A 435 14.22 13.69 19.92
C ALA A 435 15.20 14.88 19.97
N GLU A 436 15.14 15.74 18.95
CA GLU A 436 15.93 16.96 18.89
C GLU A 436 15.57 17.88 20.06
N ALA A 437 16.51 18.74 20.46
CA ALA A 437 16.22 19.67 21.55
C ALA A 437 15.01 20.55 21.21
N LYS A 438 14.03 20.57 22.11
CA LYS A 438 12.77 21.33 22.03
C LYS A 438 11.67 20.74 21.13
N THR A 439 11.93 19.71 20.33
CA THR A 439 10.86 19.01 19.59
C THR A 439 10.09 18.04 20.48
N CYS A 440 8.94 17.55 20.02
CA CYS A 440 7.98 16.65 20.67
C CYS A 440 7.33 17.18 21.97
N ARG A 441 7.78 18.32 22.50
CA ARG A 441 7.30 18.87 23.78
C ARG A 441 5.86 19.34 23.75
N TRP A 442 5.35 19.72 22.57
CA TRP A 442 3.96 20.08 22.38
C TRP A 442 3.03 18.93 22.73
N LEU A 443 3.47 17.67 22.54
CA LEU A 443 2.64 16.51 22.82
C LEU A 443 2.28 16.40 24.31
N LEU A 444 3.17 16.83 25.22
CA LEU A 444 2.87 16.89 26.65
C LEU A 444 1.75 17.89 26.99
N LYS A 445 1.43 18.81 26.07
CA LYS A 445 0.38 19.82 26.20
C LYS A 445 -0.84 19.51 25.32
N ASN A 446 -0.74 18.55 24.41
CA ASN A 446 -1.82 18.16 23.51
C ASN A 446 -3.01 17.61 24.33
N GLU A 447 -4.22 17.94 23.88
CA GLU A 447 -5.47 17.58 24.57
C GLU A 447 -5.61 16.07 24.75
N HIS A 448 -5.43 15.28 23.68
CA HIS A 448 -5.54 13.83 23.75
C HIS A 448 -4.53 13.21 24.70
N TYR A 449 -3.28 13.69 24.72
CA TYR A 449 -2.28 13.16 25.65
C TYR A 449 -2.61 13.54 27.11
N ARG A 450 -3.04 14.79 27.34
CA ARG A 450 -3.42 15.25 28.69
C ARG A 450 -4.59 14.44 29.22
N ASP A 451 -5.62 14.27 28.40
CA ASP A 451 -6.79 13.46 28.71
C ASP A 451 -6.38 12.01 29.01
N TRP A 452 -5.53 11.43 28.15
CA TRP A 452 -4.99 10.10 28.37
C TRP A 452 -4.11 9.96 29.62
N THR A 453 -3.62 11.05 30.23
CA THR A 453 -2.87 11.00 31.50
C THR A 453 -3.69 11.38 32.72
N ASP A 454 -4.90 11.91 32.51
CA ASP A 454 -5.82 12.30 33.55
C ASP A 454 -6.46 11.06 34.18
N ALA A 455 -6.49 10.99 35.51
CA ALA A 455 -7.12 9.89 36.23
C ALA A 455 -8.65 9.99 36.19
N GLU A 456 -9.20 11.20 36.08
CA GLU A 456 -10.64 11.43 36.07
C GLU A 456 -11.29 11.05 34.73
N LYS A 457 -10.51 11.01 33.66
CA LYS A 457 -10.96 10.65 32.30
C LYS A 457 -10.68 9.20 31.92
N LEU A 458 -10.13 8.39 32.82
CA LEU A 458 -9.72 7.02 32.52
C LEU A 458 -10.89 6.17 31.98
N THR A 459 -12.09 6.35 32.53
CA THR A 459 -13.32 5.66 32.14
C THR A 459 -13.78 6.02 30.72
N ASP A 460 -13.37 7.16 30.18
CA ASP A 460 -13.83 7.63 28.87
C ASP A 460 -13.08 6.95 27.73
N HIS A 461 -11.81 6.58 27.98
CA HIS A 461 -10.90 6.04 26.98
C HIS A 461 -10.28 4.70 27.39
N HIS A 462 -10.69 4.11 28.53
CA HIS A 462 -10.28 2.81 29.05
C HIS A 462 -8.74 2.62 29.10
N GLY A 463 -8.00 3.71 29.29
CA GLY A 463 -6.54 3.70 29.29
C GLY A 463 -5.85 3.62 27.92
N PHE A 464 -6.58 3.71 26.80
CA PHE A 464 -6.01 3.59 25.45
C PHE A 464 -5.68 4.94 24.79
N PHE A 465 -4.47 5.03 24.23
CA PHE A 465 -4.05 6.13 23.36
C PHE A 465 -3.25 5.61 22.17
N TRP A 466 -3.65 5.99 20.96
CA TRP A 466 -3.05 5.51 19.72
C TRP A 466 -2.53 6.66 18.86
N ILE A 467 -1.22 6.68 18.65
CA ILE A 467 -0.53 7.63 17.79
C ILE A 467 -0.33 7.02 16.40
N LYS A 468 -1.04 7.54 15.40
CA LYS A 468 -0.90 7.13 14.01
C LYS A 468 -0.11 8.17 13.21
N GLY A 469 0.49 7.71 12.11
CA GLY A 469 1.08 8.63 11.14
C GLY A 469 1.85 7.94 10.03
N LYS A 470 2.17 8.72 8.98
CA LYS A 470 2.90 8.22 7.81
C LYS A 470 4.29 7.66 8.15
N PRO A 471 4.89 6.83 7.28
CA PRO A 471 6.28 6.41 7.43
C PRO A 471 7.22 7.62 7.52
N GLY A 472 8.20 7.57 8.43
CA GLY A 472 9.21 8.62 8.57
C GLY A 472 8.75 9.93 9.24
N THR A 473 7.52 10.04 9.75
CA THR A 473 7.03 11.22 10.47
C THR A 473 7.60 11.39 11.89
N GLY A 474 8.35 10.39 12.40
CA GLY A 474 9.00 10.45 13.70
C GLY A 474 8.25 9.77 14.86
N LYS A 475 7.27 8.89 14.57
CA LYS A 475 6.52 8.11 15.58
C LYS A 475 7.41 7.47 16.64
N SER A 476 8.39 6.65 16.26
CA SER A 476 9.30 5.97 17.21
C SER A 476 10.15 6.93 18.03
N THR A 477 10.59 8.05 17.44
CA THR A 477 11.29 9.12 18.17
C THR A 477 10.37 9.76 19.21
N MET A 478 9.10 9.96 18.86
CA MET A 478 8.10 10.53 19.75
C MET A 478 7.68 9.54 20.85
N MET A 479 7.52 8.25 20.54
CA MET A 479 7.27 7.20 21.53
C MET A 479 8.40 7.08 22.53
N LYS A 480 9.67 7.14 22.06
CA LYS A 480 10.84 7.19 22.93
C LYS A 480 10.83 8.45 23.81
N PHE A 481 10.46 9.61 23.26
CA PHE A 481 10.33 10.84 24.03
C PHE A 481 9.29 10.70 25.16
N LEU A 482 8.07 10.26 24.83
CA LEU A 482 7.00 10.07 25.82
C LEU A 482 7.38 9.07 26.90
N PHE A 483 7.99 7.94 26.51
CA PHE A 483 8.47 6.93 27.46
C PHE A 483 9.48 7.53 28.46
N LEU A 484 10.45 8.30 27.96
CA LEU A 484 11.47 8.93 28.82
C LEU A 484 10.89 10.02 29.72
N GLU A 485 9.90 10.79 29.26
CA GLU A 485 9.22 11.80 30.07
C GLU A 485 8.30 11.16 31.11
N ALA A 486 7.56 10.11 30.75
CA ALA A 486 6.73 9.34 31.67
C ALA A 486 7.58 8.75 32.82
N LYS A 487 8.75 8.19 32.52
CA LYS A 487 9.69 7.71 33.55
C LYS A 487 10.13 8.78 34.55
N LYS A 488 10.14 10.06 34.16
CA LYS A 488 10.51 11.19 35.04
C LYS A 488 9.30 11.76 35.79
N ALA A 489 8.19 11.93 35.10
CA ALA A 489 7.02 12.65 35.55
C ALA A 489 6.05 11.78 36.37
N MET A 490 5.87 10.51 35.98
CA MET A 490 4.92 9.59 36.61
C MET A 490 5.58 8.83 37.78
N ARG A 491 6.01 9.58 38.81
CA ARG A 491 6.63 8.99 40.00
C ARG A 491 5.63 8.09 40.73
N GLY A 492 6.01 6.84 40.98
CA GLY A 492 5.15 5.83 41.60
C GLY A 492 4.48 4.87 40.61
N SER A 493 4.49 5.18 39.32
CA SER A 493 3.94 4.32 38.26
C SER A 493 4.98 3.34 37.71
N LEU A 494 4.51 2.19 37.24
CA LEU A 494 5.31 1.18 36.53
C LEU A 494 5.28 1.48 35.03
N VAL A 495 6.28 2.20 34.54
CA VAL A 495 6.39 2.57 33.11
C VAL A 495 7.15 1.48 32.36
N LEU A 496 6.48 0.77 31.46
CA LEU A 496 7.00 -0.33 30.65
C LEU A 496 7.08 0.07 29.18
N SER A 497 7.90 -0.62 28.40
CA SER A 497 7.93 -0.39 26.95
C SER A 497 8.32 -1.60 26.13
N PHE A 498 7.82 -1.66 24.90
CA PHE A 498 8.30 -2.56 23.87
C PHE A 498 8.32 -1.84 22.52
N PHE A 499 9.37 -2.05 21.73
CA PHE A 499 9.53 -1.40 20.43
C PHE A 499 9.71 -2.50 19.39
N PHE A 500 8.70 -2.72 18.55
CA PHE A 500 8.80 -3.69 17.48
C PHE A 500 9.92 -3.31 16.51
N ASN A 501 10.52 -4.33 15.91
CA ASN A 501 11.56 -4.19 14.90
C ASN A 501 11.37 -5.24 13.81
N ALA A 502 10.76 -4.87 12.69
CA ALA A 502 10.54 -5.71 11.51
C ALA A 502 11.84 -6.27 10.92
N ARG A 503 12.99 -5.66 11.25
CA ARG A 503 14.34 -6.09 10.82
C ARG A 503 15.07 -6.90 11.88
N GLY A 504 14.47 -7.08 13.04
CA GLY A 504 15.01 -7.83 14.16
C GLY A 504 14.77 -9.33 14.03
N GLU A 505 15.19 -10.05 15.08
CA GLU A 505 14.92 -11.48 15.22
C GLU A 505 13.42 -11.75 15.46
N ASP A 506 13.00 -13.02 15.42
CA ASP A 506 11.58 -13.40 15.52
C ASP A 506 10.85 -12.87 16.76
N LEU A 507 11.53 -12.73 17.90
CA LEU A 507 10.95 -12.13 19.11
C LEU A 507 10.83 -10.60 19.03
N GLU A 508 11.61 -9.90 18.21
CA GLU A 508 11.48 -8.44 18.06
C GLU A 508 10.29 -8.02 17.19
N LYS A 509 9.71 -8.94 16.43
CA LYS A 509 8.58 -8.72 15.50
C LYS A 509 7.32 -9.53 15.85
N SER A 510 7.24 -10.08 17.06
CA SER A 510 6.11 -10.91 17.51
C SER A 510 5.53 -10.48 18.85
N THR A 511 4.24 -10.76 19.04
CA THR A 511 3.54 -10.52 20.31
C THR A 511 4.11 -11.35 21.47
N SER A 512 4.71 -12.51 21.18
CA SER A 512 5.43 -13.31 22.19
C SER A 512 6.58 -12.52 22.81
N GLY A 513 7.40 -11.84 21.99
CA GLY A 513 8.47 -11.00 22.50
C GLY A 513 7.95 -9.81 23.30
N LEU A 514 6.84 -9.21 22.85
CA LEU A 514 6.15 -8.14 23.58
C LEU A 514 5.71 -8.60 24.98
N TYR A 515 4.97 -9.71 25.08
CA TYR A 515 4.45 -10.17 26.38
C TYR A 515 5.59 -10.58 27.32
N ARG A 516 6.62 -11.26 26.80
CA ARG A 516 7.83 -11.59 27.57
C ARG A 516 8.52 -10.35 28.11
N ALA A 517 8.68 -9.31 27.28
CA ALA A 517 9.34 -8.08 27.66
C ALA A 517 8.56 -7.29 28.71
N LEU A 518 7.24 -7.17 28.54
CA LEU A 518 6.38 -6.45 29.48
C LEU A 518 6.30 -7.17 30.82
N LEU A 519 6.10 -8.49 30.81
CA LEU A 519 6.05 -9.30 32.03
C LEU A 519 7.36 -9.26 32.79
N LEU A 520 8.51 -9.40 32.11
CA LEU A 520 9.82 -9.31 32.75
C LEU A 520 10.03 -7.94 33.40
N GLN A 521 9.76 -6.84 32.67
CA GLN A 521 9.91 -5.49 33.22
C GLN A 521 8.98 -5.24 34.42
N LEU A 522 7.77 -5.80 34.39
CA LEU A 522 6.82 -5.67 35.48
C LEU A 522 7.32 -6.40 36.73
N ILE A 523 7.76 -7.65 36.59
CA ILE A 523 8.32 -8.46 37.70
C ILE A 523 9.60 -7.82 38.28
N GLU A 524 10.45 -7.24 37.45
CA GLU A 524 11.66 -6.56 37.90
C GLU A 524 11.37 -5.27 38.67
N LYS A 525 10.34 -4.50 38.26
CA LYS A 525 9.97 -3.22 38.88
C LYS A 525 8.99 -3.36 40.06
N ALA A 526 8.31 -4.50 40.15
CA ALA A 526 7.38 -4.84 41.22
C ALA A 526 7.64 -6.28 41.72
N PRO A 527 8.67 -6.49 42.55
CA PRO A 527 9.05 -7.81 43.04
C PRO A 527 7.93 -8.58 43.77
N GLU A 528 6.93 -7.87 44.31
CA GLU A 528 5.72 -8.45 44.89
C GLU A 528 4.93 -9.32 43.91
N THR A 529 5.05 -9.06 42.60
CA THR A 529 4.38 -9.85 41.56
C THR A 529 5.04 -11.19 41.31
N ARG A 530 6.26 -11.46 41.83
CA ARG A 530 6.95 -12.74 41.64
C ARG A 530 6.15 -13.94 42.14
N THR A 531 5.28 -13.74 43.12
CA THR A 531 4.42 -14.80 43.67
C THR A 531 3.44 -15.38 42.65
N ILE A 532 3.17 -14.69 41.53
CA ILE A 532 2.34 -15.26 40.45
C ILE A 532 2.97 -16.53 39.86
N LEU A 533 4.31 -16.67 39.96
CA LEU A 533 5.01 -17.84 39.42
C LEU A 533 4.70 -19.10 40.22
N ASP A 534 4.24 -18.96 41.47
CA ASP A 534 3.81 -20.08 42.31
C ASP A 534 2.54 -20.76 41.75
N TYR A 535 1.74 -20.05 40.96
CA TYR A 535 0.54 -20.59 40.31
C TYR A 535 0.84 -21.76 39.38
N TYR A 536 2.00 -21.77 38.71
CA TYR A 536 2.35 -22.81 37.75
C TYR A 536 2.78 -24.14 38.41
N GLY A 537 3.24 -24.09 39.66
CA GLY A 537 3.75 -25.26 40.38
C GLY A 537 4.87 -26.01 39.63
N PRO A 538 5.29 -27.19 40.13
CA PRO A 538 6.36 -27.97 39.51
C PRO A 538 6.04 -28.46 38.09
N SER A 539 4.78 -28.81 37.82
CA SER A 539 4.35 -29.31 36.51
C SER A 539 4.35 -28.21 35.45
N GLY A 540 3.82 -27.02 35.75
CA GLY A 540 3.86 -25.88 34.85
C GLY A 540 5.29 -25.38 34.64
N PHE A 541 6.12 -25.41 35.68
CA PHE A 541 7.56 -25.16 35.56
C PHE A 541 8.22 -26.07 34.52
N SER A 542 8.00 -27.39 34.60
CA SER A 542 8.57 -28.35 33.62
C SER A 542 8.08 -28.06 32.20
N ALA A 543 6.78 -27.80 32.04
CA ALA A 543 6.19 -27.52 30.73
C ALA A 543 6.75 -26.25 30.08
N ILE A 544 6.90 -25.15 30.85
CA ILE A 544 7.50 -23.90 30.37
C ILE A 544 8.99 -24.08 30.08
N LYS A 545 9.69 -24.88 30.87
CA LYS A 545 11.11 -25.17 30.66
C LYS A 545 11.36 -25.97 29.38
N GLU A 546 10.49 -26.92 29.07
CA GLU A 546 10.61 -27.78 27.88
C GLU A 546 10.13 -27.07 26.60
N ASN A 547 8.98 -26.39 26.65
CA ASN A 547 8.31 -25.84 25.47
C ASN A 547 8.48 -24.32 25.31
N GLY A 548 9.08 -23.66 26.29
CA GLY A 548 9.12 -22.20 26.37
C GLY A 548 7.78 -21.60 26.79
N TRP A 549 7.81 -20.29 27.04
CA TRP A 549 6.62 -19.49 27.35
C TRP A 549 5.70 -19.39 26.14
N GLN A 550 4.46 -19.88 26.29
CA GLN A 550 3.40 -19.72 25.30
C GLN A 550 2.65 -18.39 25.49
N ASN A 551 2.05 -17.87 24.43
CA ASN A 551 1.38 -16.56 24.45
C ASN A 551 0.20 -16.51 25.43
N GLU A 552 -0.59 -17.58 25.52
CA GLU A 552 -1.73 -17.69 26.44
C GLU A 552 -1.23 -17.62 27.89
N THR A 553 -0.20 -18.39 28.21
CA THR A 553 0.42 -18.41 29.54
C THR A 553 1.06 -17.07 29.91
N LEU A 554 1.65 -16.36 28.94
CA LEU A 554 2.22 -15.03 29.13
C LEU A 554 1.13 -13.97 29.39
N ARG A 555 0.01 -14.04 28.66
CA ARG A 555 -1.16 -13.16 28.86
C ARG A 555 -1.77 -13.37 30.25
N GLU A 556 -1.98 -14.63 30.64
CA GLU A 556 -2.46 -15.00 31.98
C GLU A 556 -1.50 -14.51 33.08
N ALA A 557 -0.20 -14.74 32.91
CA ALA A 557 0.81 -14.25 33.84
C ALA A 557 0.75 -12.73 34.01
N PHE A 558 0.66 -12.01 32.89
CA PHE A 558 0.62 -10.56 32.90
C PHE A 558 -0.64 -10.03 33.61
N ALA A 559 -1.82 -10.60 33.31
CA ALA A 559 -3.07 -10.25 33.98
C ALA A 559 -3.00 -10.53 35.50
N MET A 560 -2.53 -11.72 35.92
CA MET A 560 -2.34 -12.05 37.33
C MET A 560 -1.36 -11.09 38.03
N ALA A 561 -0.33 -10.65 37.31
CA ALA A 561 0.65 -9.72 37.84
C ALA A 561 0.03 -8.34 38.06
N LEU A 562 -0.80 -7.86 37.13
CA LEU A 562 -1.58 -6.63 37.29
C LEU A 562 -2.53 -6.71 38.49
N ALA A 563 -3.24 -7.83 38.65
CA ALA A 563 -4.12 -8.10 39.80
C ALA A 563 -3.43 -7.94 41.17
N LYS A 564 -2.13 -8.27 41.24
CA LYS A 564 -1.33 -8.21 42.47
C LYS A 564 -0.84 -6.80 42.81
N LEU A 565 -0.92 -5.84 41.90
CA LEU A 565 -0.35 -4.51 42.09
C LEU A 565 -1.21 -3.59 42.96
N GLY A 566 -2.45 -3.97 43.30
CA GLY A 566 -3.26 -3.30 44.32
C GLY A 566 -3.46 -1.79 44.07
N GLY A 567 -3.87 -1.43 42.85
CA GLY A 567 -4.16 -0.05 42.47
C GLY A 567 -2.94 0.79 42.05
N ARG A 568 -1.74 0.21 41.93
CA ARG A 568 -0.61 0.92 41.30
C ARG A 568 -0.89 1.17 39.83
N ARG A 569 -0.42 2.32 39.33
CA ARG A 569 -0.52 2.68 37.90
C ARG A 569 0.53 1.95 37.07
N VAL A 570 0.11 1.31 35.98
CA VAL A 570 0.97 0.66 34.99
C VAL A 570 0.78 1.36 33.64
N VAL A 571 1.87 1.80 33.03
CA VAL A 571 1.84 2.55 31.76
C VAL A 571 2.73 1.86 30.74
N CYS A 572 2.15 1.36 29.66
CA CYS A 572 2.85 0.65 28.60
C CYS A 572 3.02 1.54 27.36
N PHE A 573 4.25 1.64 26.84
CA PHE A 573 4.53 2.26 25.54
C PHE A 573 4.92 1.19 24.53
N ILE A 574 4.07 0.96 23.53
CA ILE A 574 4.27 -0.09 22.53
C ILE A 574 4.35 0.56 21.15
N ASP A 575 5.55 0.57 20.56
CA ASP A 575 5.85 1.26 19.30
C ASP A 575 5.86 0.31 18.11
N ALA A 576 5.35 0.80 16.96
CA ALA A 576 5.41 0.18 15.64
C ALA A 576 4.60 -1.12 15.50
N LEU A 577 3.31 -1.08 15.83
CA LEU A 577 2.41 -2.23 15.70
C LEU A 577 2.33 -2.77 14.27
N ASP A 578 2.54 -1.90 13.26
CA ASP A 578 2.59 -2.28 11.84
C ASP A 578 3.80 -3.17 11.48
N GLU A 579 4.74 -3.39 12.40
CA GLU A 579 5.89 -4.27 12.23
C GLU A 579 5.65 -5.70 12.74
N CYS A 580 4.42 -6.02 13.17
CA CYS A 580 3.98 -7.32 13.67
C CYS A 580 2.83 -7.88 12.80
N PRO A 581 2.68 -9.20 12.63
CA PRO A 581 1.58 -9.77 11.83
C PRO A 581 0.21 -9.27 12.28
N GLU A 582 -0.65 -8.92 11.34
CA GLU A 582 -1.92 -8.23 11.61
C GLU A 582 -2.84 -9.01 12.56
N ASP A 583 -3.02 -10.31 12.33
CA ASP A 583 -3.87 -11.17 13.17
C ASP A 583 -3.38 -11.19 14.62
N ASP A 584 -2.05 -11.32 14.82
CA ASP A 584 -1.45 -11.29 16.15
C ASP A 584 -1.68 -9.94 16.86
N VAL A 585 -1.61 -8.83 16.10
CA VAL A 585 -1.86 -7.49 16.65
C VAL A 585 -3.33 -7.32 17.04
N ARG A 586 -4.28 -7.82 16.26
CA ARG A 586 -5.72 -7.76 16.58
C ARG A 586 -6.04 -8.53 17.86
N ASP A 587 -5.47 -9.72 18.01
CA ASP A 587 -5.59 -10.51 19.23
C ASP A 587 -4.95 -9.82 20.44
N MET A 588 -3.80 -9.19 20.24
CA MET A 588 -3.11 -8.43 21.28
C MET A 588 -3.90 -7.19 21.71
N VAL A 589 -4.40 -6.39 20.77
CA VAL A 589 -5.24 -5.22 21.07
C VAL A 589 -6.47 -5.64 21.86
N SER A 590 -7.15 -6.73 21.46
CA SER A 590 -8.32 -7.26 22.18
C SER A 590 -7.98 -7.63 23.63
N PHE A 591 -6.84 -8.29 23.85
CA PHE A 591 -6.37 -8.60 25.21
C PHE A 591 -6.09 -7.34 26.04
N PHE A 592 -5.47 -6.32 25.46
CA PHE A 592 -5.23 -5.06 26.19
C PHE A 592 -6.54 -4.33 26.50
N GLU A 593 -7.58 -4.44 25.66
CA GLU A 593 -8.90 -3.83 25.91
C GLU A 593 -9.54 -4.49 27.12
N GLU A 594 -9.47 -5.83 27.20
CA GLU A 594 -9.92 -6.59 28.37
C GLU A 594 -9.18 -6.15 29.65
N LEU A 595 -7.87 -5.87 29.57
CA LEU A 595 -7.11 -5.34 30.72
C LEU A 595 -7.54 -3.93 31.14
N GLY A 596 -7.92 -3.07 30.17
CA GLY A 596 -8.42 -1.73 30.44
C GLY A 596 -9.74 -1.73 31.21
N ASP A 597 -10.59 -2.73 30.98
CA ASP A 597 -11.88 -2.90 31.66
C ASP A 597 -11.76 -3.42 33.11
N LEU A 598 -10.58 -3.93 33.50
CA LEU A 598 -10.31 -4.46 34.85
C LEU A 598 -10.00 -3.35 35.88
N GLU A 599 -10.75 -2.23 35.84
CA GLU A 599 -10.52 -0.99 36.61
C GLU A 599 -10.31 -1.16 38.13
N LYS A 600 -10.64 -2.33 38.70
CA LYS A 600 -10.57 -2.61 40.14
C LYS A 600 -9.21 -3.12 40.61
N GLU A 601 -8.30 -3.47 39.70
CA GLU A 601 -7.09 -4.22 40.03
C GLU A 601 -5.80 -3.38 39.94
N ALA A 602 -5.66 -2.61 38.85
CA ALA A 602 -4.58 -1.67 38.62
C ALA A 602 -5.04 -0.56 37.67
N GLU A 603 -4.46 0.64 37.80
CA GLU A 603 -4.71 1.73 36.85
C GLU A 603 -3.85 1.47 35.59
N PHE A 604 -4.43 0.76 34.61
CA PHE A 604 -3.73 0.34 33.39
C PHE A 604 -3.88 1.37 32.26
N ARG A 605 -2.76 1.76 31.65
CA ARG A 605 -2.74 2.63 30.48
C ARG A 605 -1.79 2.09 29.43
N VAL A 606 -2.19 2.18 28.16
CA VAL A 606 -1.37 1.79 27.01
C VAL A 606 -1.34 2.87 25.94
N CYS A 607 -0.14 3.16 25.45
CA CYS A 607 0.11 4.03 24.32
C CYS A 607 0.66 3.20 23.16
N PHE A 608 -0.06 3.18 22.05
CA PHE A 608 0.34 2.50 20.82
C PHE A 608 0.86 3.48 19.78
N SER A 609 1.75 3.01 18.91
CA SER A 609 2.08 3.71 17.66
C SER A 609 1.98 2.78 16.46
N SER A 610 1.47 3.29 15.34
CA SER A 610 1.45 2.54 14.07
C SER A 610 1.36 3.44 12.85
N ARG A 611 1.51 2.86 11.66
CA ARG A 611 0.98 3.44 10.42
C ARG A 611 -0.55 3.45 10.42
N HIS A 612 -1.13 4.12 9.44
CA HIS A 612 -2.58 4.10 9.20
C HIS A 612 -3.08 2.75 8.65
N TYR A 613 -2.18 1.97 8.05
CA TYR A 613 -2.46 0.64 7.53
C TYR A 613 -1.52 -0.38 8.20
N PRO A 614 -2.01 -1.57 8.59
CA PRO A 614 -3.41 -2.03 8.52
C PRO A 614 -4.35 -1.22 9.44
N GLU A 615 -5.61 -1.09 9.03
CA GLU A 615 -6.62 -0.39 9.86
C GLU A 615 -7.15 -1.36 10.93
N ILE A 616 -6.66 -1.16 12.15
CA ILE A 616 -7.10 -1.88 13.34
C ILE A 616 -8.07 -0.95 14.08
N GLY A 617 -9.31 -1.41 14.26
CA GLY A 617 -10.31 -0.74 15.06
C GLY A 617 -10.09 -1.01 16.55
N ILE A 618 -10.35 0.00 17.37
CA ILE A 618 -10.47 -0.11 18.83
C ILE A 618 -11.90 0.21 19.24
N ARG A 619 -12.38 -0.42 20.31
CA ARG A 619 -13.70 -0.16 20.89
C ARG A 619 -13.75 1.21 21.55
N THR A 620 -12.72 1.54 22.31
CA THR A 620 -12.58 2.79 23.07
C THR A 620 -11.12 3.23 23.09
N GLY A 621 -10.87 4.54 23.06
CA GLY A 621 -9.52 5.09 23.11
C GLY A 621 -9.36 6.40 22.36
N LEU A 622 -8.30 7.13 22.72
CA LEU A 622 -7.95 8.40 22.08
C LEU A 622 -7.02 8.14 20.89
N GLN A 623 -7.23 8.81 19.75
CA GLN A 623 -6.39 8.65 18.57
C GLN A 623 -5.82 10.00 18.12
N LEU A 624 -4.52 10.05 17.86
CA LEU A 624 -3.79 11.21 17.37
C LEU A 624 -3.14 10.89 16.02
N SER A 625 -3.30 11.75 15.01
CA SER A 625 -2.63 11.57 13.71
C SER A 625 -1.59 12.66 13.50
N LEU A 626 -0.31 12.27 13.52
CA LEU A 626 0.81 13.21 13.56
C LEU A 626 0.80 14.28 12.47
N GLU A 627 0.53 13.90 11.23
CA GLU A 627 0.57 14.82 10.09
C GLU A 627 -0.56 15.87 10.10
N LEU A 628 -1.58 15.71 10.94
CA LEU A 628 -2.65 16.67 11.12
C LEU A 628 -2.33 17.71 12.21
N GLU A 629 -1.31 17.45 13.03
CA GLU A 629 -0.94 18.32 14.15
C GLU A 629 -0.07 19.48 13.66
N GLN A 630 -0.52 20.71 13.89
CA GLN A 630 0.21 21.91 13.47
C GLN A 630 1.53 22.06 14.22
N GLU A 631 1.55 21.67 15.50
CA GLU A 631 2.73 21.69 16.34
C GLU A 631 3.78 20.66 15.90
N HIS A 632 3.36 19.54 15.31
CA HIS A 632 4.27 18.60 14.66
C HIS A 632 4.94 19.24 13.44
N THR A 633 4.15 19.96 12.62
CA THR A 633 4.68 20.76 11.50
C THR A 633 5.67 21.83 11.99
N ALA A 634 5.35 22.48 13.12
CA ALA A 634 6.23 23.48 13.74
C ALA A 634 7.56 22.88 14.23
N ASP A 635 7.55 21.65 14.76
CA ASP A 635 8.77 20.94 15.13
C ASP A 635 9.65 20.63 13.92
N VAL A 636 9.06 20.29 12.76
CA VAL A 636 9.82 20.12 11.50
C VAL A 636 10.48 21.45 11.10
N SER A 637 9.76 22.57 11.20
CA SER A 637 10.32 23.90 10.97
C SER A 637 11.47 24.21 11.91
N LEU A 638 11.28 23.96 13.21
CA LEU A 638 12.31 24.18 14.22
C LEU A 638 13.57 23.35 13.94
N TYR A 639 13.42 22.10 13.50
CA TYR A 639 14.53 21.25 13.09
C TYR A 639 15.28 21.85 11.90
N VAL A 640 14.55 22.32 10.88
CA VAL A 640 15.15 22.99 9.71
C VAL A 640 15.91 24.24 10.14
N ASP A 641 15.30 25.12 10.94
CA ASP A 641 15.94 26.36 11.41
C ASP A 641 17.19 26.10 12.24
N THR A 642 17.19 25.03 13.03
CA THR A 642 18.33 24.69 13.91
C THR A 642 19.50 24.10 13.13
N HIS A 643 19.22 23.25 12.13
CA HIS A 643 20.27 22.45 11.46
C HIS A 643 20.70 22.99 10.11
N LEU A 644 19.88 23.81 9.44
CA LEU A 644 20.21 24.38 8.13
C LEU A 644 21.14 25.58 8.28
N LYS A 645 22.37 25.44 7.81
CA LYS A 645 23.45 26.42 7.98
C LYS A 645 23.59 27.32 6.75
N LEU A 646 22.65 28.25 6.58
CA LEU A 646 22.70 29.24 5.49
C LEU A 646 23.15 30.64 5.92
N GLY A 647 23.21 30.91 7.24
CA GLY A 647 23.55 32.24 7.76
C GLY A 647 22.55 33.32 7.32
N ASN A 648 23.05 34.53 7.03
CA ASN A 648 22.23 35.67 6.57
C ASN A 648 22.10 35.72 5.03
N ASP A 649 22.18 34.57 4.35
CA ASP A 649 22.03 34.55 2.89
C ASP A 649 20.63 35.06 2.48
N PRO A 650 20.52 35.97 1.49
CA PRO A 650 19.23 36.51 1.06
C PRO A 650 18.23 35.45 0.56
N CYS A 651 18.70 34.28 0.12
CA CYS A 651 17.85 33.17 -0.31
C CYS A 651 17.53 32.17 0.81
N ALA A 652 17.97 32.40 2.06
CA ALA A 652 17.82 31.43 3.15
C ALA A 652 16.35 31.10 3.43
N GLU A 653 15.50 32.11 3.52
CA GLU A 653 14.07 31.94 3.80
C GLU A 653 13.34 31.22 2.65
N ASP A 654 13.67 31.55 1.39
CA ASP A 654 13.12 30.83 0.22
C ASP A 654 13.51 29.34 0.24
N ILE A 655 14.76 29.04 0.61
CA ILE A 655 15.27 27.67 0.68
C ILE A 655 14.57 26.91 1.83
N LYS A 656 14.41 27.53 3.00
CA LYS A 656 13.66 26.95 4.12
C LYS A 656 12.22 26.65 3.74
N ALA A 657 11.52 27.62 3.15
CA ALA A 657 10.14 27.45 2.71
C ALA A 657 10.02 26.27 1.71
N GLU A 658 10.96 26.15 0.77
CA GLU A 658 10.95 25.03 -0.18
C GLU A 658 11.30 23.68 0.48
N ILE A 659 12.20 23.64 1.48
CA ILE A 659 12.49 22.44 2.28
C ILE A 659 11.23 21.99 3.02
N LEU A 660 10.54 22.89 3.71
CA LEU A 660 9.31 22.58 4.46
C LEU A 660 8.18 22.12 3.54
N ARG A 661 8.01 22.81 2.41
CA ARG A 661 7.02 22.42 1.39
C ARG A 661 7.31 21.03 0.80
N LYS A 662 8.59 20.67 0.63
CA LYS A 662 8.99 19.36 0.09
C LYS A 662 8.98 18.24 1.10
N SER A 663 9.18 18.54 2.38
CA SER A 663 9.22 17.50 3.42
C SER A 663 7.85 16.88 3.64
N SER A 664 6.75 17.60 3.35
CA SER A 664 5.37 17.12 3.56
C SER A 664 5.17 16.55 4.98
N ASN A 665 5.80 17.18 5.98
CA ASN A 665 5.84 16.76 7.39
C ASN A 665 6.52 15.40 7.66
N ILE A 666 7.33 14.90 6.72
CA ILE A 666 8.15 13.70 6.91
C ILE A 666 9.49 14.11 7.55
N PHE A 667 9.60 13.91 8.86
CA PHE A 667 10.80 14.23 9.65
C PHE A 667 12.07 13.56 9.11
N LEU A 668 11.99 12.29 8.70
CA LEU A 668 13.12 11.56 8.15
C LEU A 668 13.70 12.26 6.91
N TRP A 669 12.85 12.91 6.10
CA TRP A 669 13.29 13.62 4.91
C TRP A 669 14.21 14.80 5.28
N VAL A 670 13.80 15.64 6.23
CA VAL A 670 14.60 16.81 6.64
C VAL A 670 15.91 16.38 7.30
N VAL A 671 15.89 15.32 8.11
CA VAL A 671 17.08 14.75 8.76
C VAL A 671 18.13 14.30 7.75
N LEU A 672 17.70 13.74 6.61
CA LEU A 672 18.61 13.24 5.59
C LEU A 672 19.05 14.33 4.59
N VAL A 673 18.17 15.26 4.26
CA VAL A 673 18.44 16.28 3.23
C VAL A 673 19.30 17.42 3.76
N ILE A 674 19.09 17.90 4.99
CA ILE A 674 19.81 19.05 5.53
C ILE A 674 21.34 18.87 5.51
N PRO A 675 21.92 17.72 5.94
CA PRO A 675 23.36 17.51 5.86
C PRO A 675 23.91 17.62 4.43
N ILE A 676 23.14 17.16 3.43
CA ILE A 676 23.52 17.23 2.01
C ILE A 676 23.53 18.68 1.54
N LEU A 677 22.52 19.47 1.94
CA LEU A 677 22.42 20.88 1.56
C LEU A 677 23.52 21.72 2.22
N ASN A 678 23.77 21.53 3.52
CA ASN A 678 24.85 22.20 4.24
C ASN A 678 26.20 21.96 3.54
N LYS A 679 26.50 20.70 3.17
CA LYS A 679 27.75 20.36 2.45
C LYS A 679 27.90 21.04 1.09
N GLU A 680 26.79 21.34 0.40
CA GLU A 680 26.83 22.09 -0.87
C GLU A 680 26.96 23.60 -0.65
N PHE A 681 26.34 24.11 0.41
CA PHE A 681 26.49 25.50 0.81
C PHE A 681 27.94 25.82 1.18
N ASP A 682 28.57 24.97 2.01
CA ASP A 682 29.97 25.10 2.43
C ASP A 682 30.96 25.15 1.25
N ARG A 683 30.57 24.62 0.09
CA ARG A 683 31.35 24.63 -1.15
C ARG A 683 31.15 25.91 -1.98
N GLY A 684 30.37 26.87 -1.50
CA GLY A 684 30.04 28.12 -2.20
C GLY A 684 29.09 27.94 -3.39
N ARG A 685 28.40 26.79 -3.49
CA ARG A 685 27.62 26.43 -4.69
C ARG A 685 26.12 26.61 -4.46
N ILE A 686 25.65 27.83 -4.22
CA ILE A 686 24.21 28.11 -4.01
C ILE A 686 23.34 27.61 -5.18
N LYS A 687 23.80 27.75 -6.43
CA LYS A 687 23.11 27.16 -7.59
C LYS A 687 23.06 25.63 -7.55
N ALA A 688 24.13 24.98 -7.08
CA ALA A 688 24.15 23.53 -6.90
C ALA A 688 23.32 23.09 -5.69
N LEU A 689 23.19 23.92 -4.66
CA LEU A 689 22.29 23.70 -3.53
C LEU A 689 20.83 23.78 -3.98
N LYS A 690 20.42 24.85 -4.68
CA LYS A 690 19.06 24.96 -5.25
C LYS A 690 18.78 23.81 -6.22
N LYS A 691 19.76 23.44 -7.06
CA LYS A 691 19.68 22.26 -7.91
C LYS A 691 19.52 20.99 -7.06
N LYS A 692 20.36 20.74 -6.04
CA LYS A 692 20.29 19.59 -5.12
C LYS A 692 19.01 19.54 -4.32
N LEU A 693 18.40 20.67 -3.97
CA LEU A 693 17.12 20.78 -3.26
C LEU A 693 15.94 20.44 -4.20
N ILE A 694 15.96 20.95 -5.44
CA ILE A 694 15.03 20.54 -6.50
C ILE A 694 15.10 19.03 -6.71
N GLU A 695 16.31 18.52 -6.59
CA GLU A 695 16.70 17.15 -6.77
C GLU A 695 16.51 16.25 -5.50
N SER A 696 16.42 16.78 -4.28
CA SER A 696 16.44 15.99 -3.03
C SER A 696 15.11 15.32 -2.67
N LEU A 697 14.16 15.29 -3.61
CA LEU A 697 12.92 14.51 -3.52
C LEU A 697 13.13 12.98 -3.43
N LEU A 698 14.39 12.53 -3.44
CA LEU A 698 14.80 11.13 -3.36
C LEU A 698 15.28 10.60 -2.03
N VAL A 699 15.71 11.46 -1.11
CA VAL A 699 16.63 10.96 -0.07
C VAL A 699 15.91 10.01 0.92
N CYS A 700 14.58 10.01 0.93
CA CYS A 700 13.77 9.10 1.76
C CYS A 700 13.64 7.66 1.23
N THR A 701 13.81 7.38 -0.06
CA THR A 701 13.56 6.04 -0.62
C THR A 701 14.69 5.05 -0.37
N THR A 702 15.91 5.51 -0.09
CA THR A 702 17.06 4.64 0.19
C THR A 702 17.36 4.45 1.69
N TYR A 703 17.07 5.44 2.54
CA TYR A 703 17.53 5.47 3.94
C TYR A 703 16.53 5.02 4.99
N SER A 704 15.24 4.81 4.64
CA SER A 704 14.32 4.05 5.50
C SER A 704 14.77 2.59 5.67
N SER A 705 15.80 2.16 4.93
CA SER A 705 16.40 0.83 5.05
C SER A 705 17.60 0.73 5.99
N THR A 706 18.02 1.81 6.64
CA THR A 706 19.33 1.83 7.33
C THR A 706 19.31 2.43 8.73
N TYR A 707 18.14 2.75 9.31
CA TYR A 707 18.02 3.26 10.68
C TYR A 707 16.81 2.75 11.44
#